data_AF-A0A2H0VY53-F1
#
_entry.id   AF-A0A2H0VY53-F1
#
_cell.length_a   1.000
_cell.length_b   1.000
_cell.length_c   1.000
_cell.angle_alpha   90.00
_cell.angle_beta   90.00
_cell.angle_gamma   90.00
#
_symmetry.space_group_name_H-M   'P 1'
#
loop_
_entity.id
_entity.type
_entity.pdbx_description
1 polymer ?
#
loop_
_entity_poly.entity_id
_entity_poly.type
_entity_poly.pdbx_seq_one_letter_code
_entity_poly.pdbx_strand_id
1 'polypeptide(L)'
;MLRFFCLLCFVSSLLSLEYKTEVKYLIPNLSIIPTEILDSLKTGADHPNILRRGFVIQQYLAVTQKNISTLCQALQDANITFSEALSPAIPGKVQEIRLMRKYLLEKGAFREIYKITLQGPGGICNPKVETADILDELQLLKIKEIFNALHPEVNLVINKLYFEVLTNEFEKDSKPIEVDTYFKIEEGKLIPYFINGEIKFSQDDTSYLDINFDSQLKQHAPYLDLDGSNYQRLKARNIALAELPEEIKDYFAQHFITNQKHIAAIAEQFQSWTPPEILDLLFNPPEAGHGHFIDQKILLNAEPFGFGPTAAIAEIFPYLKNKVAEIGYIGHGHTLDLQTALSYDKIHDDEGDKERFQQIAKNYDVFITASDFEAAQWAKELGLTLIIFDPLCWYWKHLPSIISQADFYVAQDFFHVENRLKHESDHFPEHTVVPAVLSGLYEMISSNKKHTALINIGGLNNPFMEPKDLEAFAKIVFSSAKQALHSEFHQITFATNQSIAAAVQSICPAVTLNPNQVQKVLSESEIAVMTSGLGNIYEASSMNKKVIWLPPANDSQGQQVKLLQEHNMLDASIDWSDIFEDEMPIDYFDEQEKVLKEVANRIHRLSKSIHHQEKLIQLIQLAQHSLQKQEESALAKLAQTFGIQGGKQAAESILQWVSENSFKQGVHLYDQKSI
;
A
#
# COMPACT_ATOMS: atom_id res chain seq x y z
N MET A 1 17.43 66.41 -45.82
CA MET A 1 18.73 66.76 -45.21
C MET A 1 18.66 66.43 -43.72
N LEU A 2 19.38 65.36 -43.31
CA LEU A 2 19.87 64.97 -41.96
C LEU A 2 18.95 65.15 -40.70
N ARG A 3 18.55 64.08 -40.01
CA ARG A 3 19.24 63.33 -38.92
C ARG A 3 19.17 63.99 -37.51
N PHE A 4 18.65 63.20 -36.57
CA PHE A 4 19.11 62.95 -35.18
C PHE A 4 18.66 63.82 -33.98
N PHE A 5 18.00 63.12 -33.02
CA PHE A 5 18.11 63.12 -31.53
C PHE A 5 17.86 64.43 -30.74
N CYS A 6 17.29 64.46 -29.52
CA CYS A 6 17.31 63.52 -28.40
C CYS A 6 16.18 63.87 -27.39
N LEU A 7 15.58 62.86 -26.74
CA LEU A 7 14.59 63.01 -25.65
C LEU A 7 15.09 62.22 -24.43
N LEU A 8 15.26 62.89 -23.27
CA LEU A 8 15.41 62.24 -21.95
C LEU A 8 15.25 63.25 -20.80
N CYS A 9 14.45 62.85 -19.79
CA CYS A 9 14.47 63.18 -18.35
C CYS A 9 13.08 63.52 -17.79
N PHE A 10 12.46 62.58 -17.07
CA PHE A 10 12.02 62.70 -15.66
C PHE A 10 11.08 61.53 -15.30
N VAL A 11 11.55 60.59 -14.45
CA VAL A 11 10.91 60.14 -13.20
C VAL A 11 11.98 59.35 -12.42
N SER A 12 12.51 59.94 -11.34
CA SER A 12 13.39 59.28 -10.37
C SER A 12 12.71 59.27 -9.00
N SER A 13 12.00 58.19 -8.67
CA SER A 13 11.67 57.80 -7.29
C SER A 13 10.82 56.53 -7.30
N LEU A 14 11.45 55.35 -7.39
CA LEU A 14 10.94 54.01 -6.99
C LEU A 14 11.84 52.89 -7.57
N LEU A 15 13.13 52.87 -7.21
CA LEU A 15 14.00 51.71 -7.51
C LEU A 15 14.99 51.52 -6.36
N SER A 16 14.59 50.77 -5.35
CA SER A 16 15.50 50.01 -4.48
C SER A 16 14.76 48.78 -3.94
N LEU A 17 14.24 47.96 -4.85
CA LEU A 17 13.99 46.56 -4.59
C LEU A 17 15.02 45.82 -5.44
N GLU A 18 16.20 45.59 -4.87
CA GLU A 18 17.16 44.62 -5.39
C GLU A 18 16.49 43.25 -5.35
N TYR A 19 15.81 42.88 -6.44
CA TYR A 19 15.52 41.49 -6.70
C TYR A 19 16.85 40.81 -7.01
N LYS A 20 17.48 40.24 -5.99
CA LYS A 20 18.51 39.20 -6.15
C LYS A 20 17.81 37.95 -6.69
N THR A 21 17.58 37.92 -7.99
CA THR A 21 17.19 36.69 -8.68
C THR A 21 18.45 35.84 -8.78
N GLU A 22 18.64 34.93 -7.83
CA GLU A 22 19.66 33.91 -7.90
C GLU A 22 19.23 32.92 -9.00
N VAL A 23 19.73 33.12 -10.22
CA VAL A 23 19.45 32.20 -11.31
C VAL A 23 20.39 31.00 -11.14
N LYS A 24 19.88 29.92 -10.54
CA LYS A 24 20.60 28.65 -10.40
C LYS A 24 20.76 27.98 -11.77
N TYR A 25 21.76 28.42 -12.54
CA TYR A 25 22.31 27.63 -13.64
C TYR A 25 23.65 27.05 -13.18
N LEU A 26 23.62 25.80 -12.70
CA LEU A 26 24.80 25.15 -12.19
C LEU A 26 24.92 23.76 -12.82
N ILE A 27 25.48 23.74 -14.02
CA ILE A 27 26.26 22.59 -14.46
C ILE A 27 27.69 22.90 -13.97
N PRO A 28 28.12 22.45 -12.78
CA PRO A 28 29.51 22.63 -12.38
C PRO A 28 30.34 21.94 -13.46
N ASN A 29 31.33 22.63 -14.01
CA ASN A 29 32.28 21.98 -14.88
C ASN A 29 32.99 20.91 -14.04
N LEU A 30 32.64 19.62 -14.18
CA LEU A 30 33.22 18.58 -13.34
C LEU A 30 34.72 18.44 -13.59
N SER A 31 35.26 19.03 -14.66
CA SER A 31 36.70 19.10 -14.88
C SER A 31 37.44 19.94 -13.84
N ILE A 32 36.75 20.73 -13.00
CA ILE A 32 37.36 21.41 -11.85
C ILE A 32 37.60 20.46 -10.68
N ILE A 33 36.96 19.28 -10.70
CA ILE A 33 37.23 18.24 -9.71
C ILE A 33 38.51 17.52 -10.15
N PRO A 34 39.54 17.46 -9.28
CA PRO A 34 40.76 16.72 -9.58
C PRO A 34 40.49 15.30 -10.09
N THR A 35 41.31 14.83 -11.03
CA THR A 35 41.08 13.57 -11.75
C THR A 35 41.04 12.38 -10.79
N GLU A 36 41.87 12.38 -9.76
CA GLU A 36 41.92 11.38 -8.71
C GLU A 36 40.62 11.30 -7.88
N ILE A 37 39.94 12.43 -7.68
CA ILE A 37 38.64 12.46 -7.01
C ILE A 37 37.56 11.94 -7.97
N LEU A 38 37.57 12.37 -9.23
CA LEU A 38 36.65 11.85 -10.25
C LEU A 38 36.79 10.33 -10.44
N ASP A 39 38.00 9.80 -10.43
CA ASP A 39 38.24 8.37 -10.55
C ASP A 39 37.80 7.61 -9.29
N SER A 40 37.94 8.21 -8.11
CA SER A 40 37.39 7.67 -6.86
C SER A 40 35.85 7.66 -6.87
N LEU A 41 35.21 8.70 -7.41
CA LEU A 41 33.76 8.77 -7.59
C LEU A 41 33.25 7.71 -8.59
N LYS A 42 34.01 7.43 -9.67
CA LYS A 42 33.67 6.37 -10.62
C LYS A 42 33.81 4.99 -9.97
N THR A 43 34.95 4.71 -9.36
CA THR A 43 35.30 3.37 -8.88
C THR A 43 34.67 2.98 -7.55
N GLY A 44 34.12 3.95 -6.81
CA GLY A 44 33.72 3.72 -5.43
C GLY A 44 34.90 3.60 -4.46
N ALA A 45 36.12 3.96 -4.87
CA ALA A 45 37.26 4.02 -3.96
C ALA A 45 37.09 5.15 -2.93
N ASP A 46 37.65 4.98 -1.74
CA ASP A 46 37.69 6.04 -0.72
C ASP A 46 38.69 7.13 -1.13
N HIS A 47 38.32 8.39 -0.89
CA HIS A 47 39.21 9.54 -1.09
C HIS A 47 39.02 10.55 0.04
N PRO A 48 40.09 11.12 0.62
CA PRO A 48 39.98 12.02 1.79
C PRO A 48 39.13 13.28 1.54
N ASN A 49 39.03 13.69 0.28
CA ASN A 49 38.24 14.83 -0.14
C ASN A 49 36.79 14.49 -0.54
N ILE A 50 36.37 13.22 -0.53
CA ILE A 50 34.97 12.84 -0.69
C ILE A 50 34.40 12.73 0.72
N LEU A 51 33.64 13.75 1.13
CA LEU A 51 33.05 13.79 2.47
C LEU A 51 31.88 12.83 2.58
N ARG A 52 31.03 12.82 1.54
CA ARG A 52 29.85 11.98 1.45
C ARG A 52 29.65 11.52 0.01
N ARG A 53 29.19 10.29 -0.14
CA ARG A 53 28.57 9.81 -1.38
C ARG A 53 27.33 9.03 -1.01
N GLY A 54 26.32 9.09 -1.84
CA GLY A 54 25.06 8.49 -1.47
C GLY A 54 24.02 8.51 -2.55
N PHE A 55 22.89 7.93 -2.19
CA PHE A 55 21.72 7.84 -3.01
C PHE A 55 20.54 8.48 -2.29
N VAL A 56 19.73 9.24 -3.02
CA VAL A 56 18.56 9.92 -2.49
C VAL A 56 17.35 9.49 -3.29
N ILE A 57 16.42 8.82 -2.61
CA ILE A 57 15.06 8.61 -3.10
C ILE A 57 14.23 9.78 -2.60
N GLN A 58 13.63 10.51 -3.52
CA GLN A 58 12.75 11.63 -3.20
C GLN A 58 11.34 11.32 -3.67
N GLN A 59 10.42 11.15 -2.72
CA GLN A 59 9.00 10.93 -3.00
C GLN A 59 8.22 12.23 -2.79
N TYR A 60 7.29 12.54 -3.69
CA TYR A 60 6.40 13.69 -3.59
C TYR A 60 4.99 13.22 -3.30
N LEU A 61 4.39 13.77 -2.24
CA LEU A 61 3.01 13.51 -1.88
C LEU A 61 2.09 14.56 -2.52
N ALA A 62 0.89 14.13 -2.90
CA ALA A 62 -0.16 15.05 -3.30
C ALA A 62 -0.44 16.04 -2.16
N VAL A 63 -0.47 17.34 -2.46
CA VAL A 63 -0.75 18.37 -1.46
C VAL A 63 -2.27 18.51 -1.28
N THR A 64 -2.85 17.59 -0.51
CA THR A 64 -4.28 17.59 -0.16
C THR A 64 -4.44 17.91 1.33
N GLN A 65 -5.61 18.44 1.70
CA GLN A 65 -5.93 18.68 3.13
C GLN A 65 -5.87 17.37 3.94
N LYS A 66 -6.31 16.26 3.35
CA LYS A 66 -6.21 14.91 3.90
C LYS A 66 -4.75 14.56 4.19
N ASN A 67 -3.86 14.64 3.18
CA ASN A 67 -2.46 14.24 3.32
C ASN A 67 -1.70 15.13 4.30
N ILE A 68 -1.95 16.44 4.32
CA ILE A 68 -1.37 17.35 5.32
C ILE A 68 -1.82 16.95 6.73
N SER A 69 -3.12 16.72 6.92
CA SER A 69 -3.67 16.37 8.24
C SER A 69 -3.14 15.02 8.72
N THR A 70 -3.13 14.00 7.85
CA THR A 70 -2.55 12.68 8.14
C THR A 70 -1.08 12.79 8.50
N LEU A 71 -0.29 13.53 7.71
CA LEU A 71 1.12 13.76 7.99
C LEU A 71 1.31 14.44 9.35
N CYS A 72 0.58 15.52 9.63
CA CYS A 72 0.67 16.22 10.91
C CYS A 72 0.28 15.33 12.09
N GLN A 73 -0.80 14.56 11.98
CA GLN A 73 -1.24 13.64 13.02
C GLN A 73 -0.17 12.57 13.28
N ALA A 74 0.35 11.97 12.23
CA ALA A 74 1.30 10.89 12.34
C ALA A 74 2.64 11.37 12.93
N LEU A 75 3.05 12.60 12.61
CA LEU A 75 4.21 13.27 13.24
C LEU A 75 3.99 13.54 14.73
N GLN A 76 2.79 13.97 15.12
CA GLN A 76 2.42 14.18 16.54
C GLN A 76 2.43 12.86 17.31
N ASP A 77 1.83 11.80 16.76
CA ASP A 77 1.85 10.46 17.35
C ASP A 77 3.28 9.92 17.50
N ALA A 78 4.17 10.37 16.60
CA ALA A 78 5.58 10.06 16.66
C ALA A 78 6.39 10.86 17.68
N ASN A 79 5.79 11.87 18.30
CA ASN A 79 6.48 12.86 19.13
C ASN A 79 7.64 13.54 18.38
N ILE A 80 7.47 13.73 17.06
CA ILE A 80 8.42 14.41 16.20
C ILE A 80 7.98 15.86 16.12
N THR A 81 8.67 16.70 16.88
CA THR A 81 8.44 18.14 16.86
C THR A 81 9.17 18.75 15.68
N PHE A 82 8.39 19.43 14.85
CA PHE A 82 8.91 20.41 13.91
C PHE A 82 9.41 21.64 14.70
N SER A 83 10.27 22.47 14.11
CA SER A 83 10.68 23.72 14.75
C SER A 83 9.42 24.57 15.02
N GLU A 84 9.47 25.46 16.02
CA GLU A 84 8.31 26.18 16.58
C GLU A 84 7.42 26.96 15.56
N ALA A 85 7.77 26.97 14.27
CA ALA A 85 7.05 27.66 13.20
C ALA A 85 5.84 26.89 12.64
N LEU A 86 5.69 25.59 12.92
CA LEU A 86 4.50 24.82 12.51
C LEU A 86 3.35 24.97 13.52
N SER A 87 2.94 26.21 13.77
CA SER A 87 1.54 26.50 14.11
C SER A 87 0.68 25.89 12.99
N PRO A 88 -0.44 25.19 13.28
CA PRO A 88 -1.04 24.18 12.41
C PRO A 88 -1.08 24.67 10.97
N ALA A 89 -0.31 24.01 10.10
CA ALA A 89 -0.12 24.43 8.72
C ALA A 89 -1.49 24.69 8.10
N ILE A 90 -1.83 25.96 7.88
CA ILE A 90 -3.14 26.33 7.35
C ILE A 90 -3.25 25.73 5.95
N PRO A 91 -4.23 24.84 5.68
CA PRO A 91 -4.49 24.34 4.34
C PRO A 91 -4.54 25.51 3.35
N GLY A 92 -3.73 25.46 2.29
CA GLY A 92 -3.55 26.54 1.32
C GLY A 92 -2.19 27.26 1.35
N LYS A 93 -1.36 27.02 2.38
CA LYS A 93 0.03 27.55 2.44
C LYS A 93 1.11 26.53 2.10
N VAL A 94 0.77 25.26 1.94
CA VAL A 94 1.72 24.22 1.50
C VAL A 94 1.52 24.04 -0.01
N GLN A 95 2.60 24.13 -0.79
CA GLN A 95 2.64 23.83 -2.22
C GLN A 95 3.37 22.53 -2.53
N GLU A 96 4.23 22.07 -1.61
CA GLU A 96 5.00 20.85 -1.79
C GLU A 96 5.14 20.11 -0.46
N ILE A 97 4.85 18.80 -0.49
CA ILE A 97 5.21 17.86 0.57
C ILE A 97 6.21 16.89 -0.03
N ARG A 98 7.45 16.97 0.45
CA ARG A 98 8.57 16.18 -0.04
C ARG A 98 9.04 15.25 1.06
N LEU A 99 9.08 13.96 0.73
CA LEU A 99 9.84 12.98 1.47
C LEU A 99 11.18 12.75 0.77
N MET A 100 12.28 12.78 1.52
CA MET A 100 13.58 12.34 1.06
C MET A 100 14.11 11.24 1.97
N ARG A 101 14.44 10.10 1.38
CA ARG A 101 15.19 9.01 2.00
C ARG A 101 16.59 9.04 1.40
N LYS A 102 17.59 9.38 2.20
CA LYS A 102 19.00 9.45 1.81
C LYS A 102 19.75 8.25 2.38
N TYR A 103 20.54 7.60 1.56
CA TYR A 103 21.54 6.62 1.94
C TYR A 103 22.91 7.23 1.73
N LEU A 104 23.61 7.56 2.81
CA LEU A 104 24.91 8.20 2.74
C LEU A 104 25.98 7.23 3.22
N LEU A 105 27.03 7.05 2.44
CA LEU A 105 28.24 6.37 2.86
C LEU A 105 29.21 7.43 3.42
N GLU A 106 29.40 7.38 4.73
CA GLU A 106 30.30 8.27 5.48
C GLU A 106 31.37 7.43 6.18
N LYS A 107 32.65 7.64 5.86
CA LYS A 107 33.79 6.95 6.50
C LYS A 107 33.65 5.41 6.51
N GLY A 108 33.15 4.82 5.43
CA GLY A 108 32.99 3.38 5.28
C GLY A 108 31.72 2.78 5.93
N ALA A 109 30.86 3.59 6.53
CA ALA A 109 29.57 3.14 7.07
C ALA A 109 28.39 3.78 6.32
N PHE A 110 27.38 2.97 5.98
CA PHE A 110 26.12 3.47 5.44
C PHE A 110 25.24 4.03 6.56
N ARG A 111 24.68 5.20 6.30
CA ARG A 111 23.71 5.87 7.16
C ARG A 111 22.46 6.17 6.36
N GLU A 112 21.32 5.75 6.88
CA GLU A 112 20.01 6.07 6.35
C GLU A 112 19.47 7.32 7.04
N ILE A 113 19.00 8.29 6.27
CA ILE A 113 18.46 9.57 6.76
C ILE A 113 17.13 9.82 6.09
N TYR A 114 16.11 10.13 6.88
CA TYR A 114 14.80 10.55 6.38
C TYR A 114 14.61 12.04 6.63
N LYS A 115 14.12 12.74 5.62
CA LYS A 115 13.84 14.18 5.68
C LYS A 115 12.48 14.45 5.07
N ILE A 116 11.60 15.06 5.86
CA ILE A 116 10.34 15.62 5.39
C ILE A 116 10.58 17.10 5.10
N THR A 117 10.01 17.63 4.02
CA THR A 117 10.06 19.05 3.72
C THR A 117 8.68 19.52 3.28
N LEU A 118 8.15 20.52 3.98
CA LEU A 118 6.95 21.25 3.60
C LEU A 118 7.40 22.58 3.01
N GLN A 119 7.07 22.86 1.74
CA GLN A 119 7.37 24.15 1.12
C GLN A 119 6.07 24.92 0.87
N GLY A 120 6.09 26.23 1.16
CA GLY A 120 4.97 27.14 0.94
C GLY A 120 5.28 28.29 -0.04
N PRO A 121 4.30 29.13 -0.37
CA PRO A 121 4.48 30.26 -1.29
C PRO A 121 5.33 31.35 -0.61
N GLY A 122 6.62 31.36 -0.92
CA GLY A 122 7.57 32.41 -0.53
C GLY A 122 8.87 32.23 -1.32
N GLY A 123 9.14 33.13 -2.26
CA GLY A 123 10.30 33.05 -3.15
C GLY A 123 11.65 33.21 -2.44
N ILE A 124 12.66 32.54 -3.00
CA ILE A 124 14.14 32.73 -3.04
C ILE A 124 14.92 33.09 -1.74
N CYS A 125 14.34 33.53 -0.63
CA CYS A 125 15.10 33.72 0.61
C CYS A 125 14.32 33.19 1.82
N ASN A 126 14.83 32.07 2.33
CA ASN A 126 14.47 31.39 3.57
C ASN A 126 13.16 30.58 3.55
N PRO A 127 13.09 29.45 2.82
CA PRO A 127 12.17 28.42 3.23
C PRO A 127 12.64 27.96 4.60
N LYS A 128 11.82 28.06 5.65
CA LYS A 128 12.04 27.22 6.83
C LYS A 128 11.88 25.78 6.37
N VAL A 129 12.94 25.22 5.82
CA VAL A 129 13.15 23.79 5.66
C VAL A 129 13.39 23.33 7.08
N GLU A 130 12.33 22.88 7.74
CA GLU A 130 12.50 22.26 9.03
C GLU A 130 12.94 20.82 8.80
N THR A 131 14.17 20.53 9.19
CA THR A 131 14.78 19.22 9.09
C THR A 131 14.98 18.63 10.47
N ALA A 132 14.55 17.39 10.66
CA ALA A 132 15.01 16.57 11.77
C ALA A 132 16.25 15.81 11.29
N ASP A 133 17.45 16.39 11.42
CA ASP A 133 18.68 15.77 10.91
C ASP A 133 19.27 14.70 11.86
N ILE A 134 18.68 14.51 13.04
CA ILE A 134 19.07 13.47 14.00
C ILE A 134 17.80 12.89 14.63
N LEU A 135 17.34 11.76 14.10
CA LEU A 135 16.27 10.95 14.67
C LEU A 135 16.91 9.82 15.46
N ASP A 136 16.40 9.54 16.66
CA ASP A 136 16.73 8.29 17.35
C ASP A 136 16.10 7.07 16.63
N GLU A 137 16.47 5.84 17.02
CA GLU A 137 15.95 4.64 16.36
C GLU A 137 14.42 4.51 16.42
N LEU A 138 13.80 4.99 17.52
CA LEU A 138 12.35 4.96 17.69
C LEU A 138 11.67 5.97 16.76
N GLN A 139 12.20 7.18 16.69
CA GLN A 139 11.74 8.21 15.76
C GLN A 139 11.93 7.76 14.31
N LEU A 140 13.04 7.11 13.99
CA LEU A 140 13.30 6.53 12.67
C LEU A 140 12.26 5.47 12.30
N LEU A 141 11.96 4.55 13.22
CA LEU A 141 10.94 3.52 13.03
C LEU A 141 9.56 4.14 12.79
N LYS A 142 9.17 5.12 13.60
CA LYS A 142 7.89 5.81 13.42
C LYS A 142 7.84 6.60 12.13
N ILE A 143 8.92 7.25 11.72
CA ILE A 143 9.00 7.90 10.41
C ILE A 143 8.78 6.87 9.29
N LYS A 144 9.38 5.68 9.37
CA LYS A 144 9.13 4.59 8.41
C LYS A 144 7.65 4.21 8.36
N GLU A 145 6.98 4.09 9.51
CA GLU A 145 5.54 3.80 9.60
C GLU A 145 4.68 4.91 8.98
N ILE A 146 4.96 6.17 9.29
CA ILE A 146 4.29 7.34 8.69
C ILE A 146 4.39 7.28 7.17
N PHE A 147 5.56 6.92 6.64
CA PHE A 147 5.76 6.84 5.21
C PHE A 147 5.07 5.67 4.56
N ASN A 148 5.11 4.50 5.16
CA ASN A 148 4.36 3.36 4.66
C ASN A 148 2.86 3.68 4.62
N ALA A 149 2.35 4.43 5.59
CA ALA A 149 0.96 4.89 5.62
C ALA A 149 0.64 5.93 4.53
N LEU A 150 1.58 6.82 4.19
CA LEU A 150 1.41 7.85 3.17
C LEU A 150 1.83 7.41 1.77
N HIS A 151 2.50 6.26 1.64
CA HIS A 151 3.02 5.71 0.39
C HIS A 151 1.98 5.59 -0.74
N PRO A 152 0.71 5.20 -0.47
CA PRO A 152 -0.32 5.12 -1.51
C PRO A 152 -0.62 6.46 -2.20
N GLU A 153 -0.24 7.58 -1.58
CA GLU A 153 -0.53 8.94 -2.05
C GLU A 153 0.71 9.62 -2.70
N VAL A 154 1.77 8.84 -2.96
CA VAL A 154 2.99 9.29 -3.65
C VAL A 154 2.70 9.38 -5.14
N ASN A 155 2.69 10.62 -5.65
CA ASN A 155 2.40 10.89 -7.06
C ASN A 155 3.65 10.85 -7.95
N LEU A 156 4.84 10.99 -7.36
CA LEU A 156 6.10 11.04 -8.09
C LEU A 156 7.25 10.56 -7.21
N VAL A 157 8.11 9.71 -7.76
CA VAL A 157 9.39 9.34 -7.16
C VAL A 157 10.52 9.80 -8.06
N ILE A 158 11.49 10.50 -7.48
CA ILE A 158 12.70 10.96 -8.13
C ILE A 158 13.89 10.32 -7.45
N ASN A 159 14.71 9.63 -8.24
CA ASN A 159 15.95 9.00 -7.80
C ASN A 159 17.15 9.90 -8.15
N LYS A 160 18.04 10.13 -7.18
CA LYS A 160 19.23 10.97 -7.35
C LYS A 160 20.48 10.35 -6.76
N LEU A 161 21.62 10.46 -7.43
CA LEU A 161 22.93 10.29 -6.82
C LEU A 161 23.38 11.61 -6.22
N TYR A 162 23.97 11.51 -5.04
CA TYR A 162 24.41 12.63 -4.22
C TYR A 162 25.89 12.48 -3.89
N PHE A 163 26.67 13.51 -4.16
CA PHE A 163 28.09 13.57 -3.79
C PHE A 163 28.41 14.90 -3.12
N GLU A 164 29.24 14.86 -2.07
CA GLU A 164 29.76 16.02 -1.37
C GLU A 164 31.30 15.95 -1.37
N VAL A 165 31.94 16.89 -2.07
CA VAL A 165 33.37 16.86 -2.38
C VAL A 165 34.05 18.16 -1.92
N LEU A 166 35.21 18.03 -1.25
CA LEU A 166 36.12 19.14 -0.97
C LEU A 166 37.08 19.33 -2.15
N THR A 167 37.15 20.54 -2.71
CA THR A 167 38.13 20.88 -3.74
C THR A 167 39.17 21.80 -3.15
N ASN A 168 40.42 21.34 -3.07
CA ASN A 168 41.53 22.11 -2.50
C ASN A 168 41.93 23.36 -3.31
N GLU A 169 41.33 23.59 -4.49
CA GLU A 169 41.61 24.74 -5.36
C GLU A 169 40.94 26.04 -4.89
N PHE A 170 39.95 25.96 -4.01
CA PHE A 170 39.34 27.12 -3.36
C PHE A 170 39.84 27.16 -1.91
N GLU A 171 40.24 28.34 -1.42
CA GLU A 171 40.97 28.58 -0.17
C GLU A 171 40.49 27.78 1.06
N LYS A 172 41.28 27.77 2.14
CA LYS A 172 41.09 26.98 3.39
C LYS A 172 39.68 27.03 4.05
N ASP A 173 38.80 27.92 3.61
CA ASP A 173 37.40 28.09 4.07
C ASP A 173 36.34 27.69 3.02
N SER A 174 36.73 27.00 1.94
CA SER A 174 35.82 26.59 0.87
C SER A 174 34.81 25.53 1.36
N LYS A 175 33.52 25.83 1.14
CA LYS A 175 32.43 24.88 1.41
C LYS A 175 32.50 23.73 0.39
N PRO A 176 32.09 22.52 0.79
CA PRO A 176 32.04 21.39 -0.14
C PRO A 176 31.10 21.65 -1.32
N ILE A 177 31.46 21.09 -2.47
CA ILE A 177 30.64 21.09 -3.68
C ILE A 177 29.61 19.96 -3.55
N GLU A 178 28.34 20.31 -3.69
CA GLU A 178 27.21 19.37 -3.71
C GLU A 178 26.89 19.05 -5.18
N VAL A 179 26.94 17.77 -5.57
CA VAL A 179 26.60 17.32 -6.93
C VAL A 179 25.42 16.35 -6.85
N ASP A 180 24.27 16.79 -7.35
CA ASP A 180 23.08 15.97 -7.56
C ASP A 180 23.01 15.51 -9.02
N THR A 181 22.94 14.19 -9.24
CA THR A 181 22.68 13.65 -10.56
C THR A 181 21.38 12.87 -10.57
N TYR A 182 20.50 13.16 -11.53
CA TYR A 182 19.19 12.54 -11.70
C TYR A 182 19.27 11.44 -12.75
N PHE A 183 18.62 10.31 -12.48
CA PHE A 183 18.64 9.15 -13.37
C PHE A 183 17.22 8.71 -13.74
N LYS A 184 17.10 8.16 -14.95
CA LYS A 184 16.01 7.28 -15.33
C LYS A 184 16.51 5.84 -15.39
N ILE A 185 15.62 4.88 -15.20
CA ILE A 185 15.94 3.46 -15.34
C ILE A 185 15.36 3.00 -16.67
N GLU A 186 16.20 2.48 -17.55
CA GLU A 186 15.78 1.84 -18.79
C GLU A 186 16.49 0.50 -18.89
N GLU A 187 15.73 -0.58 -19.08
CA GLU A 187 16.28 -1.95 -19.24
C GLU A 187 17.25 -2.38 -18.12
N GLY A 188 16.95 -2.00 -16.87
CA GLY A 188 17.81 -2.33 -15.71
C GLY A 188 19.11 -1.52 -15.62
N LYS A 189 19.27 -0.46 -16.43
CA LYS A 189 20.43 0.43 -16.42
C LYS A 189 20.06 1.83 -15.97
N LEU A 190 20.95 2.45 -15.20
CA LEU A 190 20.83 3.85 -14.80
C LEU A 190 21.30 4.75 -15.93
N ILE A 191 20.38 5.51 -16.52
CA ILE A 191 20.70 6.46 -17.58
C ILE A 191 20.61 7.88 -16.99
N PRO A 192 21.71 8.66 -17.04
CA PRO A 192 21.70 10.03 -16.56
C PRO A 192 20.67 10.86 -17.33
N TYR A 193 19.79 11.56 -16.62
CA TYR A 193 18.75 12.41 -17.20
C TYR A 193 19.10 13.89 -17.06
N PHE A 194 19.53 14.32 -15.88
CA PHE A 194 19.83 15.74 -15.58
C PHE A 194 20.88 15.86 -14.46
N ILE A 195 21.60 16.98 -14.42
CA ILE A 195 22.68 17.24 -13.45
C ILE A 195 22.41 18.59 -12.80
N ASN A 196 22.43 18.63 -11.47
CA ASN A 196 22.37 19.86 -10.70
C ASN A 196 23.56 19.89 -9.75
N GLY A 197 24.51 20.81 -9.95
CA GLY A 197 25.49 21.11 -8.92
C GLY A 197 25.07 22.29 -8.08
N GLU A 198 25.48 22.36 -6.82
CA GLU A 198 25.39 23.58 -6.02
C GLU A 198 26.75 23.87 -5.42
N ILE A 199 27.36 24.98 -5.84
CA ILE A 199 28.56 25.53 -5.19
C ILE A 199 28.05 26.57 -4.20
N LYS A 200 28.17 26.28 -2.91
CA LYS A 200 27.78 27.23 -1.85
C LYS A 200 28.96 28.16 -1.59
N PHE A 201 28.85 29.44 -1.96
CA PHE A 201 29.84 30.44 -1.56
C PHE A 201 29.63 30.86 -0.10
N SER A 202 30.69 31.36 0.57
CA SER A 202 30.53 32.03 1.87
C SER A 202 29.83 33.37 1.65
N GLN A 203 29.04 33.83 2.62
CA GLN A 203 28.23 35.05 2.47
C GLN A 203 29.04 36.35 2.34
N ASP A 204 30.37 36.29 2.49
CA ASP A 204 31.24 37.46 2.56
C ASP A 204 32.05 37.71 1.27
N ASP A 205 32.00 36.80 0.28
CA ASP A 205 32.74 36.97 -0.97
C ASP A 205 31.86 37.61 -2.05
N THR A 206 31.82 38.95 -2.06
CA THR A 206 31.08 39.75 -3.05
C THR A 206 31.70 39.76 -4.44
N SER A 207 32.77 39.01 -4.71
CA SER A 207 33.27 38.81 -6.07
C SER A 207 32.41 37.79 -6.81
N TYR A 208 31.16 38.19 -7.11
CA TYR A 208 30.43 37.56 -8.19
C TYR A 208 31.30 37.68 -9.44
N LEU A 209 31.49 36.56 -10.15
CA LEU A 209 31.83 36.59 -11.57
C LEU A 209 30.70 37.37 -12.24
N ASP A 210 30.91 38.68 -12.37
CA ASP A 210 30.00 39.62 -13.00
C ASP A 210 30.11 39.38 -14.51
N ILE A 211 29.55 38.26 -14.96
CA ILE A 211 29.17 38.11 -16.36
C ILE A 211 28.02 39.11 -16.52
N ASN A 212 28.38 40.31 -16.97
CA ASN A 212 27.51 41.45 -17.11
C ASN A 212 26.47 41.14 -18.19
N PHE A 213 25.41 40.42 -17.81
CA PHE A 213 24.24 40.21 -18.65
C PHE A 213 23.53 41.55 -18.79
N ASP A 214 23.44 42.01 -20.04
CA ASP A 214 22.82 43.28 -20.38
C ASP A 214 21.45 43.41 -19.71
N SER A 215 21.23 44.58 -19.12
CA SER A 215 20.07 44.99 -18.32
C SER A 215 18.69 44.71 -18.96
N GLN A 216 18.66 44.43 -20.26
CA GLN A 216 17.46 44.07 -21.02
C GLN A 216 16.92 42.66 -20.72
N LEU A 217 17.76 41.69 -20.34
CA LEU A 217 17.33 40.31 -20.03
C LEU A 217 16.48 40.22 -18.76
N LYS A 218 16.63 41.16 -17.82
CA LYS A 218 15.84 41.20 -16.58
C LYS A 218 14.39 41.64 -16.78
N GLN A 219 14.04 42.25 -17.91
CA GLN A 219 12.72 42.84 -18.15
C GLN A 219 11.75 41.92 -18.93
N HIS A 220 12.21 40.78 -19.45
CA HIS A 220 11.43 39.94 -20.37
C HIS A 220 11.31 38.48 -19.95
N ALA A 221 11.39 38.15 -18.66
CA ALA A 221 11.23 36.78 -18.15
C ALA A 221 9.74 36.38 -18.01
N PRO A 222 9.10 35.71 -18.99
CA PRO A 222 7.67 35.35 -18.95
C PRO A 222 7.46 34.01 -18.22
N TYR A 223 8.54 33.38 -17.74
CA TYR A 223 8.60 32.00 -17.25
C TYR A 223 8.35 31.85 -15.74
N LEU A 224 7.98 32.94 -15.05
CA LEU A 224 7.56 32.95 -13.64
C LEU A 224 6.02 32.90 -13.55
N ASP A 225 5.38 31.97 -14.25
CA ASP A 225 3.98 31.68 -13.99
C ASP A 225 3.88 30.86 -12.69
N LEU A 226 3.54 31.56 -11.60
CA LEU A 226 3.48 31.00 -10.26
C LEU A 226 2.28 30.08 -10.05
N ASP A 227 1.34 30.01 -11.00
CA ASP A 227 0.06 29.30 -10.86
C ASP A 227 0.01 27.93 -11.56
N GLY A 228 1.08 27.50 -12.22
CA GLY A 228 1.16 26.20 -12.90
C GLY A 228 1.30 25.00 -11.95
N SER A 229 0.72 23.86 -12.32
CA SER A 229 0.85 22.58 -11.61
C SER A 229 2.31 22.10 -11.53
N ASN A 230 2.66 21.27 -10.55
CA ASN A 230 4.03 20.76 -10.33
C ASN A 230 4.64 20.11 -11.59
N TYR A 231 3.82 19.48 -12.45
CA TYR A 231 4.24 18.94 -13.75
C TYR A 231 4.67 20.05 -14.73
N GLN A 232 3.96 21.18 -14.76
CA GLN A 232 4.29 22.32 -15.62
C GLN A 232 5.55 23.07 -15.15
N ARG A 233 5.82 23.16 -13.83
CA ARG A 233 7.06 23.75 -13.29
C ARG A 233 8.31 22.91 -13.61
N LEU A 234 8.20 21.58 -13.57
CA LEU A 234 9.28 20.66 -14.00
C LEU A 234 9.50 20.73 -15.52
N LYS A 235 8.42 20.83 -16.30
CA LYS A 235 8.49 21.05 -17.75
C LYS A 235 9.13 22.40 -18.09
N ALA A 236 8.85 23.46 -17.31
CA ALA A 236 9.47 24.77 -17.46
C ALA A 236 10.99 24.75 -17.20
N ARG A 237 11.48 23.94 -16.24
CA ARG A 237 12.93 23.72 -16.04
C ARG A 237 13.60 23.03 -17.23
N ASN A 238 12.93 22.09 -17.89
CA ASN A 238 13.43 21.45 -19.11
C ASN A 238 13.37 22.35 -20.35
N ILE A 239 12.46 23.33 -20.38
CA ILE A 239 12.33 24.31 -21.49
C ILE A 239 13.37 25.43 -21.38
N ALA A 240 13.99 25.63 -20.22
CA ALA A 240 14.95 26.70 -19.97
C ALA A 240 16.26 26.62 -20.80
N LEU A 241 16.56 25.54 -21.52
CA LEU A 241 17.70 25.47 -22.44
C LEU A 241 17.37 25.96 -23.86
N ALA A 242 16.12 25.83 -24.31
CA ALA A 242 15.73 26.13 -25.69
C ALA A 242 15.70 27.65 -25.99
N GLU A 243 15.49 28.46 -24.95
CA GLU A 243 15.32 29.93 -25.05
C GLU A 243 16.55 30.73 -24.58
N LEU A 244 17.68 30.07 -24.29
CA LEU A 244 18.93 30.76 -23.96
C LEU A 244 19.56 31.40 -25.22
N PRO A 245 20.29 32.52 -25.07
CA PRO A 245 21.22 33.00 -26.09
C PRO A 245 22.16 31.87 -26.57
N GLU A 246 22.45 31.81 -27.87
CA GLU A 246 23.25 30.73 -28.46
C GLU A 246 24.65 30.61 -27.84
N GLU A 247 25.25 31.72 -27.41
CA GLU A 247 26.56 31.72 -26.75
C GLU A 247 26.52 30.99 -25.39
N ILE A 248 25.39 31.08 -24.69
CA ILE A 248 25.16 30.37 -23.42
C ILE A 248 24.86 28.89 -23.69
N LYS A 249 24.09 28.59 -24.75
CA LYS A 249 23.83 27.20 -25.18
C LYS A 249 25.12 26.49 -25.56
N ASP A 250 26.02 27.13 -26.30
CA ASP A 250 27.30 26.56 -26.71
C ASP A 250 28.22 26.32 -25.51
N TYR A 251 28.29 27.27 -24.57
CA TYR A 251 29.04 27.10 -23.33
C TYR A 251 28.49 25.91 -22.51
N PHE A 252 27.18 25.83 -22.32
CA PHE A 252 26.56 24.71 -21.62
C PHE A 252 26.73 23.39 -22.39
N ALA A 253 26.64 23.37 -23.71
CA ALA A 253 26.76 22.16 -24.51
C ALA A 253 28.15 21.50 -24.37
N GLN A 254 29.22 22.30 -24.34
CA GLN A 254 30.59 21.80 -24.16
C GLN A 254 30.81 21.15 -22.78
N HIS A 255 30.32 21.79 -21.72
CA HIS A 255 30.40 21.25 -20.37
C HIS A 255 29.43 20.10 -20.15
N PHE A 256 28.25 20.13 -20.78
CA PHE A 256 27.26 19.07 -20.71
C PHE A 256 27.80 17.76 -21.30
N ILE A 257 28.41 17.80 -22.48
CA ILE A 257 29.01 16.60 -23.10
C ILE A 257 30.11 16.01 -22.22
N THR A 258 30.98 16.86 -21.67
CA THR A 258 32.11 16.42 -20.82
C THR A 258 31.60 15.82 -19.51
N ASN A 259 30.66 16.49 -18.85
CA ASN A 259 30.05 15.99 -17.62
C ASN A 259 29.23 14.72 -17.84
N GLN A 260 28.53 14.61 -18.97
CA GLN A 260 27.75 13.43 -19.32
C GLN A 260 28.63 12.18 -19.40
N LYS A 261 29.87 12.29 -19.94
CA LYS A 261 30.82 11.17 -19.96
C LYS A 261 31.25 10.75 -18.56
N HIS A 262 31.63 11.71 -17.70
CA HIS A 262 32.03 11.40 -16.32
C HIS A 262 30.87 10.77 -15.53
N ILE A 263 29.66 11.26 -15.72
CA ILE A 263 28.48 10.79 -15.02
C ILE A 263 28.01 9.44 -15.53
N ALA A 264 28.04 9.21 -16.84
CA ALA A 264 27.75 7.89 -17.39
C ALA A 264 28.73 6.85 -16.81
N ALA A 265 30.01 7.19 -16.68
CA ALA A 265 31.00 6.32 -16.05
C ALA A 265 30.73 6.10 -14.55
N ILE A 266 30.32 7.14 -13.81
CA ILE A 266 29.92 7.01 -12.40
C ILE A 266 28.67 6.13 -12.27
N ALA A 267 27.68 6.30 -13.15
CA ALA A 267 26.42 5.56 -13.12
C ALA A 267 26.58 4.08 -13.50
N GLU A 268 27.44 3.80 -14.48
CA GLU A 268 27.79 2.44 -14.88
C GLU A 268 28.46 1.68 -13.73
N GLN A 269 29.36 2.35 -13.02
CA GLN A 269 30.05 1.75 -11.88
C GLN A 269 29.24 1.81 -10.59
N PHE A 270 28.24 2.69 -10.48
CA PHE A 270 27.42 2.85 -9.28
C PHE A 270 26.88 1.50 -8.78
N GLN A 271 26.42 0.65 -9.70
CA GLN A 271 25.91 -0.68 -9.38
C GLN A 271 26.96 -1.58 -8.70
N SER A 272 28.25 -1.44 -9.01
CA SER A 272 29.30 -2.35 -8.52
C SER A 272 29.69 -2.10 -7.07
N TRP A 273 29.47 -0.88 -6.56
CA TRP A 273 29.83 -0.48 -5.20
C TRP A 273 28.62 -0.09 -4.33
N THR A 274 27.41 -0.23 -4.85
CA THR A 274 26.17 0.01 -4.10
C THR A 274 25.69 -1.28 -3.44
N PRO A 275 25.32 -1.26 -2.16
CA PRO A 275 24.74 -2.41 -1.47
C PRO A 275 23.52 -2.97 -2.23
N PRO A 276 23.36 -4.31 -2.31
CA PRO A 276 22.24 -4.95 -2.99
C PRO A 276 20.86 -4.43 -2.55
N GLU A 277 20.71 -4.08 -1.27
CA GLU A 277 19.45 -3.59 -0.71
C GLU A 277 19.07 -2.20 -1.26
N ILE A 278 20.07 -1.37 -1.57
CA ILE A 278 19.85 -0.05 -2.19
C ILE A 278 19.57 -0.22 -3.68
N LEU A 279 20.23 -1.17 -4.35
CA LEU A 279 19.95 -1.50 -5.75
C LEU A 279 18.54 -2.05 -5.91
N ASP A 280 18.10 -2.91 -4.99
CA ASP A 280 16.75 -3.45 -4.99
C ASP A 280 15.71 -2.32 -4.86
N LEU A 281 15.89 -1.38 -3.94
CA LEU A 281 15.04 -0.20 -3.83
C LEU A 281 15.13 0.77 -5.02
N LEU A 282 16.18 0.67 -5.83
CA LEU A 282 16.39 1.49 -7.02
C LEU A 282 15.65 0.92 -8.22
N PHE A 283 15.86 -0.38 -8.49
CA PHE A 283 15.28 -1.10 -9.63
C PHE A 283 13.87 -1.59 -9.35
N ASN A 284 13.56 -1.84 -8.09
CA ASN A 284 12.27 -2.22 -7.57
C ASN A 284 11.88 -1.22 -6.47
N PRO A 285 11.75 0.09 -6.79
CA PRO A 285 11.30 1.05 -5.78
C PRO A 285 9.97 0.54 -5.23
N PRO A 286 9.76 0.58 -3.89
CA PRO A 286 8.47 0.23 -3.31
C PRO A 286 7.44 1.01 -4.11
N GLU A 287 6.56 0.29 -4.81
CA GLU A 287 5.92 0.75 -6.04
C GLU A 287 5.32 2.15 -5.85
N ALA A 288 6.03 3.19 -6.31
CA ALA A 288 5.32 4.35 -6.84
C ALA A 288 4.42 3.75 -7.92
N GLY A 289 3.11 3.94 -7.84
CA GLY A 289 2.11 3.27 -8.68
C GLY A 289 2.23 3.52 -10.19
N HIS A 290 3.37 3.18 -10.77
CA HIS A 290 3.66 3.05 -12.19
C HIS A 290 3.21 1.69 -12.73
N GLY A 291 2.38 0.97 -11.98
CA GLY A 291 1.47 0.03 -12.62
C GLY A 291 0.68 0.80 -13.68
N HIS A 292 0.53 0.22 -14.87
CA HIS A 292 -0.21 0.84 -15.96
C HIS A 292 -1.56 1.34 -15.45
N PHE A 293 -1.73 2.66 -15.39
CA PHE A 293 -3.01 3.25 -15.06
C PHE A 293 -4.00 2.88 -16.16
N ILE A 294 -5.11 2.27 -15.78
CA ILE A 294 -6.15 1.83 -16.70
C ILE A 294 -7.30 2.83 -16.63
N ASP A 295 -7.71 3.36 -17.78
CA ASP A 295 -8.85 4.28 -17.89
C ASP A 295 -10.19 3.52 -17.84
N GLN A 296 -10.40 2.78 -16.76
CA GLN A 296 -11.61 1.99 -16.50
C GLN A 296 -12.17 2.30 -15.12
N LYS A 297 -13.49 2.29 -15.02
CA LYS A 297 -14.24 2.44 -13.79
C LYS A 297 -14.64 1.07 -13.26
N ILE A 298 -14.20 0.75 -12.05
CA ILE A 298 -14.41 -0.56 -11.44
C ILE A 298 -15.42 -0.46 -10.29
N LEU A 299 -16.43 -1.33 -10.30
CA LEU A 299 -17.33 -1.55 -9.17
C LEU A 299 -17.00 -2.87 -8.50
N LEU A 300 -16.67 -2.84 -7.21
CA LEU A 300 -16.42 -4.02 -6.39
C LEU A 300 -17.66 -4.40 -5.59
N ASN A 301 -17.88 -5.69 -5.37
CA ASN A 301 -18.84 -6.19 -4.39
C ASN A 301 -18.34 -7.50 -3.75
N ALA A 302 -19.01 -7.94 -2.70
CA ALA A 302 -18.76 -9.22 -2.05
C ALA A 302 -20.07 -9.84 -1.57
N GLU A 303 -20.14 -11.17 -1.64
CA GLU A 303 -21.29 -11.94 -1.14
C GLU A 303 -21.50 -11.65 0.37
N PRO A 304 -22.74 -11.35 0.82
CA PRO A 304 -23.07 -11.09 2.22
C PRO A 304 -23.11 -12.39 3.07
N PHE A 305 -22.04 -13.19 3.02
CA PHE A 305 -21.87 -14.43 3.77
C PHE A 305 -20.63 -14.36 4.67
N GLY A 306 -20.81 -13.77 5.86
CA GLY A 306 -19.73 -13.55 6.82
C GLY A 306 -18.67 -12.59 6.27
N PHE A 307 -17.45 -12.65 6.83
CA PHE A 307 -16.38 -11.74 6.40
C PHE A 307 -15.48 -12.28 5.30
N GLY A 308 -15.53 -13.56 4.96
CA GLY A 308 -14.60 -14.14 3.97
C GLY A 308 -14.55 -13.36 2.65
N PRO A 309 -15.69 -13.21 1.95
CA PRO A 309 -15.75 -12.48 0.69
C PRO A 309 -15.35 -11.00 0.82
N THR A 310 -15.94 -10.27 1.77
CA THR A 310 -15.66 -8.82 1.94
C THR A 310 -14.21 -8.57 2.39
N ALA A 311 -13.64 -9.39 3.28
CA ALA A 311 -12.24 -9.27 3.66
C ALA A 311 -11.30 -9.48 2.48
N ALA A 312 -11.59 -10.43 1.58
CA ALA A 312 -10.80 -10.63 0.38
C ALA A 312 -10.82 -9.38 -0.54
N ILE A 313 -11.99 -8.75 -0.72
CA ILE A 313 -12.07 -7.48 -1.45
C ILE A 313 -11.28 -6.37 -0.74
N ALA A 314 -11.37 -6.27 0.59
CA ALA A 314 -10.61 -5.30 1.37
C ALA A 314 -9.09 -5.49 1.25
N GLU A 315 -8.63 -6.71 1.02
CA GLU A 315 -7.23 -7.09 0.83
C GLU A 315 -6.73 -6.89 -0.61
N ILE A 316 -7.60 -7.05 -1.61
CA ILE A 316 -7.28 -6.79 -3.02
C ILE A 316 -7.32 -5.28 -3.33
N PHE A 317 -8.27 -4.56 -2.73
CA PHE A 317 -8.52 -3.14 -2.99
C PHE A 317 -7.29 -2.23 -2.99
N PRO A 318 -6.36 -2.30 -2.00
CA PRO A 318 -5.21 -1.40 -1.94
C PRO A 318 -4.29 -1.49 -3.16
N TYR A 319 -4.27 -2.65 -3.83
CA TYR A 319 -3.45 -2.90 -5.01
C TYR A 319 -4.14 -2.50 -6.32
N LEU A 320 -5.46 -2.35 -6.31
CA LEU A 320 -6.25 -1.81 -7.42
C LEU A 320 -6.35 -0.28 -7.35
N LYS A 321 -6.42 0.27 -6.12
CA LYS A 321 -6.57 1.70 -5.89
C LYS A 321 -5.41 2.47 -6.53
N ASN A 322 -5.72 3.59 -7.18
CA ASN A 322 -4.79 4.46 -7.94
C ASN A 322 -4.23 3.86 -9.23
N LYS A 323 -4.59 2.62 -9.61
CA LYS A 323 -4.27 2.02 -10.91
C LYS A 323 -5.46 2.06 -11.89
N VAL A 324 -6.60 2.63 -11.47
CA VAL A 324 -7.85 2.71 -12.23
C VAL A 324 -8.48 4.10 -12.16
N ALA A 325 -9.35 4.45 -13.11
CA ALA A 325 -9.94 5.79 -13.23
C ALA A 325 -10.92 6.14 -12.10
N GLU A 326 -11.74 5.17 -11.70
CA GLU A 326 -12.70 5.30 -10.60
C GLU A 326 -12.88 3.92 -9.97
N ILE A 327 -12.92 3.83 -8.65
CA ILE A 327 -13.22 2.59 -7.94
C ILE A 327 -14.32 2.79 -6.92
N GLY A 328 -15.40 2.04 -7.09
CA GLY A 328 -16.54 2.02 -6.18
C GLY A 328 -16.68 0.68 -5.46
N TYR A 329 -17.39 0.69 -4.35
CA TYR A 329 -17.88 -0.52 -3.68
C TYR A 329 -19.41 -0.47 -3.57
N ILE A 330 -20.10 -1.58 -3.80
CA ILE A 330 -21.53 -1.76 -3.53
C ILE A 330 -21.74 -2.94 -2.59
N GLY A 331 -22.60 -2.77 -1.58
CA GLY A 331 -22.99 -3.82 -0.66
C GLY A 331 -23.88 -3.29 0.47
N HIS A 332 -24.20 -4.12 1.45
CA HIS A 332 -25.00 -3.74 2.62
C HIS A 332 -24.55 -4.45 3.89
N GLY A 333 -25.05 -3.93 5.02
CA GLY A 333 -24.92 -4.53 6.34
C GLY A 333 -23.46 -4.84 6.68
N HIS A 334 -23.20 -6.04 7.18
CA HIS A 334 -21.86 -6.46 7.62
C HIS A 334 -20.78 -6.41 6.52
N THR A 335 -21.14 -6.41 5.23
CA THR A 335 -20.12 -6.25 4.18
C THR A 335 -19.47 -4.87 4.24
N LEU A 336 -20.20 -3.84 4.70
CA LEU A 336 -19.73 -2.47 4.83
C LEU A 336 -18.87 -2.22 6.07
N ASP A 337 -18.90 -3.13 7.06
CA ASP A 337 -18.09 -3.05 8.29
C ASP A 337 -16.59 -2.92 7.98
N LEU A 338 -16.12 -3.58 6.91
CA LEU A 338 -14.71 -3.54 6.50
C LEU A 338 -14.43 -2.50 5.42
N GLN A 339 -15.42 -2.19 4.59
CA GLN A 339 -15.22 -1.44 3.34
C GLN A 339 -15.31 0.07 3.54
N THR A 340 -16.12 0.52 4.49
CA THR A 340 -16.33 1.95 4.76
C THR A 340 -15.10 2.68 5.29
N ALA A 341 -14.14 1.95 5.86
CA ALA A 341 -12.85 2.49 6.30
C ALA A 341 -11.84 2.66 5.16
N LEU A 342 -12.10 2.11 3.97
CA LEU A 342 -11.20 2.14 2.83
C LEU A 342 -11.47 3.36 1.94
N SER A 343 -10.44 3.81 1.21
CA SER A 343 -10.45 5.04 0.41
C SER A 343 -11.09 4.89 -0.98
N TYR A 344 -12.29 4.33 -1.04
CA TYR A 344 -13.09 4.27 -2.27
C TYR A 344 -13.42 5.67 -2.81
N ASP A 345 -13.60 5.78 -4.13
CA ASP A 345 -14.13 7.01 -4.72
C ASP A 345 -15.63 7.15 -4.43
N LYS A 346 -16.34 6.00 -4.36
CA LYS A 346 -17.76 5.91 -4.00
C LYS A 346 -18.05 4.62 -3.23
N ILE A 347 -18.88 4.72 -2.19
CA ILE A 347 -19.45 3.56 -1.49
C ILE A 347 -20.96 3.66 -1.61
N HIS A 348 -21.58 2.59 -2.09
CA HIS A 348 -23.03 2.48 -2.27
C HIS A 348 -23.57 1.47 -1.27
N ASP A 349 -24.33 1.95 -0.29
CA ASP A 349 -25.11 1.11 0.62
C ASP A 349 -26.40 0.70 -0.09
N ASP A 350 -26.50 -0.58 -0.45
CA ASP A 350 -27.60 -1.14 -1.23
C ASP A 350 -28.05 -2.49 -0.66
N GLU A 351 -29.33 -2.57 -0.29
CA GLU A 351 -29.96 -3.73 0.36
C GLU A 351 -30.05 -4.98 -0.53
N GLY A 352 -29.43 -4.99 -1.71
CA GLY A 352 -29.43 -6.12 -2.64
C GLY A 352 -30.59 -6.10 -3.62
N ASP A 353 -31.07 -4.91 -4.02
CA ASP A 353 -32.12 -4.78 -5.02
C ASP A 353 -31.54 -4.69 -6.44
N LYS A 354 -32.03 -5.55 -7.34
CA LYS A 354 -31.54 -5.61 -8.73
C LYS A 354 -31.71 -4.27 -9.47
N GLU A 355 -32.83 -3.56 -9.31
CA GLU A 355 -33.03 -2.30 -10.02
C GLU A 355 -32.04 -1.24 -9.54
N ARG A 356 -31.81 -1.18 -8.23
CA ARG A 356 -30.86 -0.26 -7.62
C ARG A 356 -29.42 -0.59 -8.01
N PHE A 357 -29.04 -1.87 -7.95
CA PHE A 357 -27.77 -2.36 -8.48
C PHE A 357 -27.56 -1.90 -9.92
N GLN A 358 -28.55 -2.12 -10.79
CA GLN A 358 -28.47 -1.75 -12.20
C GLN A 358 -28.34 -0.24 -12.43
N GLN A 359 -28.96 0.60 -11.60
CA GLN A 359 -28.79 2.06 -11.67
C GLN A 359 -27.36 2.49 -11.34
N ILE A 360 -26.75 1.84 -10.35
CA ILE A 360 -25.38 2.13 -9.91
C ILE A 360 -24.37 1.59 -10.92
N ALA A 361 -24.47 0.31 -11.27
CA ALA A 361 -23.52 -0.43 -12.10
C ALA A 361 -23.38 0.15 -13.52
N LYS A 362 -24.41 0.79 -14.08
CA LYS A 362 -24.34 1.48 -15.38
C LYS A 362 -23.29 2.58 -15.48
N ASN A 363 -22.75 3.04 -14.36
CA ASN A 363 -21.70 4.07 -14.31
C ASN A 363 -20.28 3.49 -14.29
N TYR A 364 -20.16 2.16 -14.40
CA TYR A 364 -18.91 1.42 -14.31
C TYR A 364 -18.74 0.53 -15.54
N ASP A 365 -17.48 0.23 -15.86
CA ASP A 365 -17.10 -0.57 -17.02
C ASP A 365 -16.85 -2.03 -16.63
N VAL A 366 -16.26 -2.22 -15.44
CA VAL A 366 -15.87 -3.53 -14.89
C VAL A 366 -16.57 -3.76 -13.55
N PHE A 367 -17.12 -4.96 -13.38
CA PHE A 367 -17.65 -5.45 -12.11
C PHE A 367 -16.77 -6.58 -11.59
N ILE A 368 -16.27 -6.44 -10.36
CA ILE A 368 -15.49 -7.47 -9.68
C ILE A 368 -16.25 -7.90 -8.44
N THR A 369 -16.53 -9.19 -8.35
CA THR A 369 -17.24 -9.76 -7.20
C THR A 369 -16.39 -10.79 -6.47
N ALA A 370 -16.47 -10.82 -5.14
CA ALA A 370 -16.07 -11.98 -4.35
C ALA A 370 -17.29 -12.89 -4.12
N SER A 371 -17.43 -13.92 -4.97
CA SER A 371 -18.46 -14.97 -4.92
C SER A 371 -19.94 -14.54 -4.89
N ASP A 372 -20.29 -13.28 -5.13
CA ASP A 372 -21.71 -12.88 -5.28
C ASP A 372 -22.19 -13.22 -6.69
N PHE A 373 -22.59 -14.47 -6.85
CA PHE A 373 -22.99 -15.04 -8.14
C PHE A 373 -24.30 -14.44 -8.66
N GLU A 374 -25.16 -13.93 -7.78
CA GLU A 374 -26.40 -13.26 -8.18
C GLU A 374 -26.10 -11.87 -8.77
N ALA A 375 -25.31 -11.05 -8.07
CA ALA A 375 -24.87 -9.75 -8.58
C ALA A 375 -24.01 -9.91 -9.85
N ALA A 376 -23.20 -10.97 -9.94
CA ALA A 376 -22.46 -11.32 -11.15
C ALA A 376 -23.39 -11.53 -12.36
N GLN A 377 -24.50 -12.25 -12.15
CA GLN A 377 -25.51 -12.47 -13.20
C GLN A 377 -26.13 -11.14 -13.64
N TRP A 378 -26.45 -10.24 -12.71
CA TRP A 378 -26.99 -8.92 -13.04
C TRP A 378 -25.97 -8.05 -13.79
N ALA A 379 -24.69 -8.13 -13.44
CA ALA A 379 -23.63 -7.41 -14.14
C ALA A 379 -23.47 -7.88 -15.60
N LYS A 380 -23.49 -9.20 -15.85
CA LYS A 380 -23.45 -9.73 -17.23
C LYS A 380 -24.68 -9.32 -18.04
N GLU A 381 -25.87 -9.32 -17.44
CA GLU A 381 -27.09 -8.86 -18.11
C GLU A 381 -27.02 -7.39 -18.55
N LEU A 382 -26.28 -6.55 -17.81
CA LEU A 382 -26.02 -5.16 -18.17
C LEU A 382 -24.89 -4.99 -19.19
N GLY A 383 -24.18 -6.06 -19.53
CA GLY A 383 -23.04 -6.03 -20.46
C GLY A 383 -21.74 -5.50 -19.85
N LEU A 384 -21.59 -5.50 -18.52
CA LEU A 384 -20.32 -5.17 -17.88
C LEU A 384 -19.31 -6.29 -18.10
N THR A 385 -18.03 -5.92 -18.11
CA THR A 385 -16.95 -6.90 -17.95
C THR A 385 -17.01 -7.47 -16.53
N LEU A 386 -17.20 -8.77 -16.42
CA LEU A 386 -17.33 -9.49 -15.15
C LEU A 386 -16.02 -10.20 -14.81
N ILE A 387 -15.52 -9.89 -13.63
CA ILE A 387 -14.43 -10.63 -13.00
C ILE A 387 -14.95 -11.25 -11.71
N ILE A 388 -14.74 -12.55 -11.53
CA ILE A 388 -15.11 -13.24 -10.30
C ILE A 388 -13.83 -13.61 -9.56
N PHE A 389 -13.71 -13.16 -8.32
CA PHE A 389 -12.79 -13.70 -7.33
C PHE A 389 -13.53 -14.76 -6.50
N ASP A 390 -13.03 -15.99 -6.47
CA ASP A 390 -13.65 -17.09 -5.74
C ASP A 390 -12.71 -17.70 -4.69
N PRO A 391 -12.85 -17.34 -3.40
CA PRO A 391 -12.12 -17.97 -2.32
C PRO A 391 -12.62 -19.39 -1.99
N LEU A 392 -13.71 -19.85 -2.62
CA LEU A 392 -14.40 -21.10 -2.31
C LEU A 392 -14.40 -22.08 -3.48
N CYS A 393 -13.51 -21.91 -4.47
CA CYS A 393 -13.41 -22.82 -5.63
C CYS A 393 -13.27 -24.31 -5.22
N TRP A 394 -12.64 -24.60 -4.08
CA TRP A 394 -12.51 -25.95 -3.51
C TRP A 394 -13.81 -26.51 -2.91
N TYR A 395 -14.72 -25.64 -2.46
CA TYR A 395 -15.90 -25.98 -1.65
C TYR A 395 -17.12 -26.40 -2.49
N TRP A 396 -17.35 -25.75 -3.64
CA TRP A 396 -18.57 -25.97 -4.40
C TRP A 396 -18.73 -27.43 -4.84
N LYS A 397 -19.91 -28.04 -4.70
CA LYS A 397 -20.14 -29.39 -5.29
C LYS A 397 -20.05 -29.35 -6.81
N HIS A 398 -20.64 -28.31 -7.39
CA HIS A 398 -20.56 -27.96 -8.81
C HIS A 398 -20.25 -26.47 -8.90
N LEU A 399 -19.36 -26.09 -9.82
CA LEU A 399 -19.08 -24.67 -10.02
C LEU A 399 -20.37 -23.95 -10.47
N PRO A 400 -20.72 -22.80 -9.87
CA PRO A 400 -21.85 -21.99 -10.31
C PRO A 400 -21.79 -21.66 -11.80
N SER A 401 -22.92 -21.78 -12.49
CA SER A 401 -22.98 -21.61 -13.95
C SER A 401 -22.61 -20.22 -14.44
N ILE A 402 -22.70 -19.19 -13.59
CA ILE A 402 -22.26 -17.84 -13.94
C ILE A 402 -20.73 -17.76 -14.13
N ILE A 403 -19.95 -18.66 -13.51
CA ILE A 403 -18.49 -18.67 -13.65
C ILE A 403 -18.08 -18.88 -15.11
N SER A 404 -18.78 -19.75 -15.86
CA SER A 404 -18.47 -19.96 -17.28
C SER A 404 -18.77 -18.76 -18.18
N GLN A 405 -19.46 -17.75 -17.65
CA GLN A 405 -19.78 -16.50 -18.35
C GLN A 405 -18.91 -15.32 -17.87
N ALA A 406 -18.07 -15.53 -16.85
CA ALA A 406 -17.11 -14.52 -16.42
C ALA A 406 -16.11 -14.25 -17.54
N ASP A 407 -15.66 -13.00 -17.65
CA ASP A 407 -14.63 -12.64 -18.61
C ASP A 407 -13.23 -12.99 -18.07
N PHE A 408 -13.06 -12.96 -16.74
CA PHE A 408 -11.87 -13.44 -16.04
C PHE A 408 -12.24 -14.05 -14.68
N TYR A 409 -11.57 -15.15 -14.32
CA TYR A 409 -11.82 -15.86 -13.07
C TYR A 409 -10.56 -16.00 -12.23
N VAL A 410 -10.61 -15.58 -10.98
CA VAL A 410 -9.50 -15.63 -10.02
C VAL A 410 -9.89 -16.55 -8.88
N ALA A 411 -9.27 -17.72 -8.79
CA ALA A 411 -9.51 -18.64 -7.68
C ALA A 411 -8.44 -18.48 -6.61
N GLN A 412 -8.85 -18.38 -5.34
CA GLN A 412 -7.89 -18.54 -4.25
C GLN A 412 -7.52 -20.01 -4.12
N ASP A 413 -6.22 -20.29 -4.03
CA ASP A 413 -5.72 -21.63 -3.82
C ASP A 413 -6.10 -22.13 -2.43
N PHE A 414 -6.39 -23.42 -2.37
CA PHE A 414 -6.61 -24.23 -1.18
C PHE A 414 -6.56 -25.69 -1.67
N PHE A 415 -6.82 -26.66 -0.79
CA PHE A 415 -6.78 -28.07 -1.16
C PHE A 415 -7.56 -28.34 -2.48
N HIS A 416 -6.84 -28.89 -3.46
CA HIS A 416 -7.35 -29.39 -4.75
C HIS A 416 -7.83 -28.34 -5.78
N VAL A 417 -7.67 -27.04 -5.57
CA VAL A 417 -8.17 -25.99 -6.50
C VAL A 417 -7.58 -26.13 -7.90
N GLU A 418 -6.25 -26.17 -8.04
CA GLU A 418 -5.61 -26.33 -9.36
C GLU A 418 -6.09 -27.59 -10.09
N ASN A 419 -6.18 -28.71 -9.38
CA ASN A 419 -6.60 -29.97 -9.98
C ASN A 419 -8.04 -29.87 -10.42
N ARG A 420 -8.92 -29.27 -9.63
CA ARG A 420 -10.32 -29.06 -10.00
C ARG A 420 -10.43 -28.27 -11.30
N LEU A 421 -9.77 -27.11 -11.38
CA LEU A 421 -9.84 -26.25 -12.57
C LEU A 421 -9.30 -26.92 -13.83
N LYS A 422 -8.29 -27.80 -13.72
CA LYS A 422 -7.79 -28.61 -14.84
C LYS A 422 -8.80 -29.64 -15.37
N HIS A 423 -9.76 -30.09 -14.55
CA HIS A 423 -10.79 -31.05 -14.94
C HIS A 423 -12.09 -30.40 -15.42
N GLU A 424 -12.29 -29.12 -15.13
CA GLU A 424 -13.39 -28.34 -15.69
C GLU A 424 -13.10 -28.06 -17.17
N SER A 425 -14.07 -28.39 -18.04
CA SER A 425 -13.93 -28.64 -19.48
C SER A 425 -13.36 -27.49 -20.34
N ASP A 426 -13.17 -27.75 -21.65
CA ASP A 426 -12.73 -26.85 -22.74
C ASP A 426 -13.42 -25.45 -22.84
N HIS A 427 -14.41 -25.15 -22.00
CA HIS A 427 -15.20 -23.91 -22.01
C HIS A 427 -15.09 -23.10 -20.69
N PHE A 428 -14.05 -23.34 -19.90
CA PHE A 428 -13.76 -22.53 -18.71
C PHE A 428 -13.19 -21.17 -19.11
N PRO A 429 -13.55 -20.06 -18.44
CA PRO A 429 -12.98 -18.75 -18.76
C PRO A 429 -11.46 -18.72 -18.55
N GLU A 430 -10.84 -17.67 -19.10
CA GLU A 430 -9.47 -17.35 -18.72
C GLU A 430 -9.40 -17.16 -17.20
N HIS A 431 -8.40 -17.79 -16.59
CA HIS A 431 -8.33 -17.84 -15.14
C HIS A 431 -6.91 -17.86 -14.61
N THR A 432 -6.79 -17.52 -13.33
CA THR A 432 -5.57 -17.68 -12.54
C THR A 432 -5.90 -18.24 -11.17
N VAL A 433 -4.95 -18.97 -10.60
CA VAL A 433 -4.98 -19.42 -9.21
C VAL A 433 -3.99 -18.57 -8.43
N VAL A 434 -4.47 -17.94 -7.36
CA VAL A 434 -3.64 -17.07 -6.51
C VAL A 434 -3.49 -17.68 -5.12
N PRO A 435 -2.37 -17.40 -4.42
CA PRO A 435 -2.18 -17.79 -3.02
C PRO A 435 -3.24 -17.23 -2.07
N ALA A 436 -3.04 -17.46 -0.77
CA ALA A 436 -3.84 -16.86 0.29
C ALA A 436 -3.90 -15.33 0.21
N VAL A 437 -5.12 -14.78 0.17
CA VAL A 437 -5.35 -13.33 0.18
C VAL A 437 -5.19 -12.78 1.59
N LEU A 438 -3.99 -12.28 1.90
CA LEU A 438 -3.60 -11.68 3.18
C LEU A 438 -2.79 -10.40 2.92
N SER A 439 -2.96 -9.37 3.74
CA SER A 439 -2.12 -8.17 3.70
C SER A 439 -0.69 -8.52 4.10
N GLY A 440 0.28 -8.11 3.28
CA GLY A 440 1.71 -8.38 3.48
C GLY A 440 2.37 -7.70 4.68
N LEU A 441 1.63 -7.26 5.71
CA LEU A 441 2.15 -6.52 6.88
C LEU A 441 2.90 -7.40 7.90
N TYR A 442 3.32 -8.60 7.50
CA TYR A 442 3.89 -9.61 8.39
C TYR A 442 5.28 -9.27 8.94
N GLU A 443 6.06 -8.48 8.21
CA GLU A 443 7.50 -8.33 8.48
C GLU A 443 7.85 -7.46 9.71
N MET A 444 6.87 -6.79 10.35
CA MET A 444 7.15 -5.79 11.38
C MET A 444 6.71 -6.15 12.80
N ILE A 445 6.09 -7.31 13.04
CA ILE A 445 5.50 -7.57 14.35
C ILE A 445 6.49 -8.27 15.28
N SER A 446 7.07 -7.47 16.18
CA SER A 446 8.03 -7.90 17.20
C SER A 446 7.53 -9.08 18.03
N SER A 447 8.44 -10.00 18.35
CA SER A 447 8.26 -11.23 19.12
C SER A 447 7.94 -11.04 20.62
N ASN A 448 7.48 -9.88 21.05
CA ASN A 448 7.02 -9.68 22.42
C ASN A 448 5.66 -10.36 22.61
N LYS A 449 5.70 -11.69 22.75
CA LYS A 449 4.57 -12.53 23.14
C LYS A 449 4.04 -11.97 24.46
N LYS A 450 2.88 -11.32 24.41
CA LYS A 450 2.15 -10.95 25.61
C LYS A 450 1.32 -12.17 26.02
N HIS A 451 1.07 -12.35 27.32
CA HIS A 451 0.12 -13.35 27.81
C HIS A 451 -1.32 -12.90 27.52
N THR A 452 -1.66 -12.85 26.23
CA THR A 452 -2.97 -12.43 25.71
C THR A 452 -3.54 -13.48 24.77
N ALA A 453 -4.87 -13.51 24.63
CA ALA A 453 -5.56 -14.41 23.72
C ALA A 453 -6.51 -13.64 22.80
N LEU A 454 -6.70 -14.16 21.58
CA LEU A 454 -7.73 -13.70 20.66
C LEU A 454 -8.87 -14.72 20.62
N ILE A 455 -10.12 -14.24 20.74
CA ILE A 455 -11.31 -15.03 20.43
C ILE A 455 -12.01 -14.38 19.24
N ASN A 456 -11.97 -15.01 18.07
CA ASN A 456 -12.47 -14.44 16.82
C ASN A 456 -13.48 -15.37 16.14
N ILE A 457 -14.76 -14.97 16.12
CA ILE A 457 -15.82 -15.73 15.42
C ILE A 457 -16.06 -15.22 13.99
N GLY A 458 -15.24 -14.30 13.52
CA GLY A 458 -15.32 -13.70 12.19
C GLY A 458 -16.60 -12.89 11.99
N GLY A 459 -17.00 -12.78 10.73
CA GLY A 459 -18.19 -12.00 10.35
C GLY A 459 -19.53 -12.62 10.73
N LEU A 460 -19.55 -13.86 11.26
CA LEU A 460 -20.72 -14.62 11.74
C LEU A 460 -22.08 -14.15 11.19
N ASN A 461 -22.28 -14.31 9.89
CA ASN A 461 -23.53 -14.01 9.21
C ASN A 461 -23.72 -14.98 8.05
N ASN A 462 -24.95 -15.42 7.80
CA ASN A 462 -25.32 -16.20 6.62
C ASN A 462 -26.85 -16.15 6.42
N PRO A 463 -27.34 -16.25 5.17
CA PRO A 463 -28.76 -16.10 4.85
C PRO A 463 -29.63 -17.30 5.27
N PHE A 464 -29.03 -18.43 5.69
CA PHE A 464 -29.75 -19.66 6.03
C PHE A 464 -30.01 -19.83 7.53
N MET A 465 -29.52 -18.90 8.35
CA MET A 465 -29.73 -18.89 9.79
C MET A 465 -30.38 -17.59 10.24
N GLU A 466 -31.28 -17.69 11.21
CA GLU A 466 -31.89 -16.52 11.81
C GLU A 466 -30.85 -15.71 12.60
N PRO A 467 -30.88 -14.37 12.56
CA PRO A 467 -29.95 -13.52 13.32
C PRO A 467 -29.87 -13.88 14.81
N LYS A 468 -31.01 -14.25 15.42
CA LYS A 468 -31.09 -14.67 16.83
C LYS A 468 -30.26 -15.93 17.15
N ASP A 469 -30.13 -16.85 16.19
CA ASP A 469 -29.39 -18.09 16.39
C ASP A 469 -27.88 -17.80 16.30
N LEU A 470 -27.47 -16.91 15.39
CA LEU A 470 -26.09 -16.40 15.33
C LEU A 470 -25.71 -15.62 16.59
N GLU A 471 -26.60 -14.76 17.09
CA GLU A 471 -26.40 -14.09 18.37
C GLU A 471 -26.26 -15.09 19.53
N ALA A 472 -27.11 -16.12 19.57
CA ALA A 472 -27.05 -17.15 20.61
C ALA A 472 -25.71 -17.89 20.58
N PHE A 473 -25.24 -18.27 19.38
CA PHE A 473 -23.92 -18.87 19.20
C PHE A 473 -22.81 -17.96 19.74
N ALA A 474 -22.79 -16.69 19.33
CA ALA A 474 -21.78 -15.73 19.78
C ALA A 474 -21.77 -15.55 21.31
N LYS A 475 -22.96 -15.38 21.92
CA LYS A 475 -23.10 -15.23 23.38
C LYS A 475 -22.52 -16.43 24.13
N ILE A 476 -22.86 -17.65 23.69
CA ILE A 476 -22.38 -18.88 24.32
C ILE A 476 -20.88 -19.01 24.13
N VAL A 477 -20.39 -18.96 22.89
CA VAL A 477 -18.97 -19.16 22.57
C VAL A 477 -18.09 -18.14 23.31
N PHE A 478 -18.42 -16.86 23.27
CA PHE A 478 -17.64 -15.84 23.97
C PHE A 478 -17.69 -16.02 25.48
N SER A 479 -18.84 -16.35 26.06
CA SER A 479 -18.95 -16.62 27.50
C SER A 479 -18.15 -17.85 27.93
N SER A 480 -18.25 -18.95 27.18
CA SER A 480 -17.50 -20.20 27.43
C SER A 480 -16.00 -20.01 27.28
N ALA A 481 -15.54 -19.37 26.20
CA ALA A 481 -14.13 -19.11 25.98
C ALA A 481 -13.55 -18.12 27.00
N LYS A 482 -14.30 -17.08 27.37
CA LYS A 482 -13.93 -16.17 28.48
C LYS A 482 -13.76 -16.95 29.78
N GLN A 483 -14.73 -17.78 30.14
CA GLN A 483 -14.67 -18.58 31.37
C GLN A 483 -13.51 -19.58 31.34
N ALA A 484 -13.26 -20.22 30.19
CA ALA A 484 -12.17 -21.17 30.03
C ALA A 484 -10.78 -20.53 30.17
N LEU A 485 -10.61 -19.28 29.72
CA LEU A 485 -9.29 -18.67 29.51
C LEU A 485 -8.95 -17.51 30.45
N HIS A 486 -9.92 -16.92 31.17
CA HIS A 486 -9.68 -15.71 31.97
C HIS A 486 -8.66 -15.84 33.11
N SER A 487 -8.39 -17.06 33.60
CA SER A 487 -7.37 -17.29 34.63
C SER A 487 -5.96 -17.37 34.05
N GLU A 488 -5.83 -17.73 32.78
CA GLU A 488 -4.56 -18.00 32.11
C GLU A 488 -4.01 -16.76 31.37
N PHE A 489 -4.89 -15.88 30.90
CA PHE A 489 -4.50 -14.73 30.08
C PHE A 489 -4.89 -13.40 30.74
N HIS A 490 -3.95 -12.45 30.76
CA HIS A 490 -4.17 -11.13 31.35
C HIS A 490 -5.14 -10.27 30.54
N GLN A 491 -5.21 -10.50 29.23
CA GLN A 491 -6.12 -9.81 28.33
C GLN A 491 -6.63 -10.76 27.26
N ILE A 492 -7.93 -10.66 26.99
CA ILE A 492 -8.61 -11.42 25.95
C ILE A 492 -9.31 -10.42 25.03
N THR A 493 -8.97 -10.46 23.74
CA THR A 493 -9.64 -9.66 22.71
C THR A 493 -10.75 -10.49 22.07
N PHE A 494 -11.95 -9.94 21.98
CA PHE A 494 -13.11 -10.58 21.35
C PHE A 494 -13.40 -9.88 20.02
N ALA A 495 -13.43 -10.62 18.92
CA ALA A 495 -13.56 -10.06 17.57
C ALA A 495 -14.75 -10.67 16.81
N THR A 496 -15.57 -9.82 16.18
CA THR A 496 -16.71 -10.21 15.33
C THR A 496 -17.24 -9.01 14.51
N ASN A 497 -18.35 -9.16 13.78
CA ASN A 497 -19.01 -8.06 13.06
C ASN A 497 -19.67 -7.04 14.00
N GLN A 498 -20.10 -5.90 13.47
CA GLN A 498 -20.62 -4.81 14.29
C GLN A 498 -21.94 -5.16 15.01
N SER A 499 -22.84 -5.87 14.33
CA SER A 499 -24.17 -6.22 14.89
C SER A 499 -24.07 -7.24 16.03
N ILE A 500 -23.24 -8.28 15.87
CA ILE A 500 -22.96 -9.29 16.88
C ILE A 500 -22.19 -8.68 18.04
N ALA A 501 -21.20 -7.81 17.77
CA ALA A 501 -20.46 -7.10 18.82
C ALA A 501 -21.41 -6.31 19.72
N ALA A 502 -22.36 -5.57 19.14
CA ALA A 502 -23.41 -4.88 19.89
C ALA A 502 -24.29 -5.85 20.70
N ALA A 503 -24.68 -6.99 20.12
CA ALA A 503 -25.52 -7.99 20.78
C ALA A 503 -24.85 -8.69 21.97
N VAL A 504 -23.51 -8.81 21.97
CA VAL A 504 -22.73 -9.47 23.04
C VAL A 504 -22.08 -8.50 24.03
N GLN A 505 -22.27 -7.19 23.86
CA GLN A 505 -21.60 -6.14 24.66
C GLN A 505 -21.78 -6.30 26.19
N SER A 506 -22.90 -6.88 26.62
CA SER A 506 -23.18 -7.17 28.04
C SER A 506 -22.36 -8.33 28.62
N ILE A 507 -21.74 -9.16 27.76
CA ILE A 507 -20.97 -10.35 28.12
C ILE A 507 -19.47 -10.05 28.01
N CYS A 508 -19.06 -9.45 26.90
CA CYS A 508 -17.67 -9.10 26.61
C CYS A 508 -17.58 -7.84 25.75
N PRO A 509 -16.44 -7.11 25.80
CA PRO A 509 -16.19 -5.97 24.94
C PRO A 509 -15.74 -6.44 23.55
N ALA A 510 -16.66 -7.05 22.79
CA ALA A 510 -16.39 -7.48 21.43
C ALA A 510 -16.27 -6.27 20.49
N VAL A 511 -15.37 -6.39 19.51
CA VAL A 511 -15.08 -5.33 18.55
C VAL A 511 -15.01 -5.87 17.13
N THR A 512 -15.22 -4.99 16.17
CA THR A 512 -14.96 -5.27 14.76
C THR A 512 -13.56 -4.81 14.40
N LEU A 513 -12.80 -5.72 13.80
CA LEU A 513 -11.41 -5.52 13.42
C LEU A 513 -11.31 -5.66 11.90
N ASN A 514 -10.61 -4.73 11.26
CA ASN A 514 -10.21 -4.88 9.87
C ASN A 514 -9.05 -5.88 9.74
N PRO A 515 -8.71 -6.36 8.53
CA PRO A 515 -7.67 -7.40 8.35
C PRO A 515 -6.33 -7.07 9.03
N ASN A 516 -5.84 -5.83 8.84
CA ASN A 516 -4.59 -5.36 9.49
C ASN A 516 -4.67 -5.40 11.03
N GLN A 517 -5.83 -5.05 11.59
CA GLN A 517 -6.06 -5.09 13.04
C GLN A 517 -6.15 -6.52 13.56
N VAL A 518 -6.81 -7.43 12.83
CA VAL A 518 -6.85 -8.86 13.19
C VAL A 518 -5.44 -9.42 13.22
N GLN A 519 -4.65 -9.19 12.16
CA GLN A 519 -3.25 -9.60 12.09
C GLN A 519 -2.41 -9.05 13.26
N LYS A 520 -2.57 -7.77 13.58
CA LYS A 520 -1.90 -7.17 14.75
C LYS A 520 -2.29 -7.88 16.05
N VAL A 521 -3.58 -8.05 16.32
CA VAL A 521 -4.03 -8.70 17.57
C VAL A 521 -3.60 -10.16 17.62
N LEU A 522 -3.68 -10.87 16.49
CA LEU A 522 -3.30 -12.28 16.37
C LEU A 522 -1.81 -12.47 16.65
N SER A 523 -0.96 -11.63 16.06
CA SER A 523 0.49 -11.68 16.27
C SER A 523 0.90 -11.45 17.73
N GLU A 524 0.24 -10.50 18.43
CA GLU A 524 0.45 -10.19 19.85
C GLU A 524 -0.06 -11.29 20.79
N SER A 525 -1.04 -12.08 20.35
CA SER A 525 -1.67 -13.14 21.15
C SER A 525 -0.81 -14.40 21.25
N GLU A 526 -0.83 -15.07 22.39
CA GLU A 526 -0.14 -16.35 22.60
C GLU A 526 -0.87 -17.51 21.91
N ILE A 527 -2.21 -17.52 22.02
CA ILE A 527 -3.11 -18.45 21.34
C ILE A 527 -4.27 -17.69 20.70
N ALA A 528 -4.95 -18.35 19.77
CA ALA A 528 -6.24 -17.89 19.26
C ALA A 528 -7.32 -18.98 19.37
N VAL A 529 -8.55 -18.56 19.62
CA VAL A 529 -9.74 -19.41 19.61
C VAL A 529 -10.68 -18.87 18.54
N MET A 530 -10.83 -19.57 17.43
CA MET A 530 -11.40 -18.96 16.23
C MET A 530 -12.39 -19.90 15.52
N THR A 531 -13.34 -19.33 14.80
CA THR A 531 -14.08 -20.11 13.78
C THR A 531 -13.13 -20.43 12.63
N SER A 532 -13.28 -21.60 12.01
CA SER A 532 -12.37 -22.12 10.99
C SER A 532 -12.53 -21.50 9.60
N GLY A 533 -13.04 -20.26 9.49
CA GLY A 533 -13.16 -19.60 8.19
C GLY A 533 -11.81 -19.43 7.49
N LEU A 534 -11.80 -19.51 6.16
CA LEU A 534 -10.58 -19.55 5.34
C LEU A 534 -9.59 -18.42 5.65
N GLY A 535 -10.08 -17.19 5.84
CA GLY A 535 -9.25 -16.05 6.24
C GLY A 535 -8.53 -16.29 7.57
N ASN A 536 -9.25 -16.73 8.60
CA ASN A 536 -8.67 -17.05 9.91
C ASN A 536 -7.61 -18.16 9.82
N ILE A 537 -7.84 -19.20 9.00
CA ILE A 537 -6.87 -20.28 8.76
C ILE A 537 -5.57 -19.72 8.22
N TYR A 538 -5.65 -18.91 7.17
CA TYR A 538 -4.46 -18.36 6.51
C TYR A 538 -3.75 -17.32 7.37
N GLU A 539 -4.48 -16.44 8.06
CA GLU A 539 -3.89 -15.48 9.01
C GLU A 539 -3.12 -16.21 10.11
N ALA A 540 -3.73 -17.21 10.75
CA ALA A 540 -3.08 -18.00 11.80
C ALA A 540 -1.87 -18.77 11.28
N SER A 541 -2.00 -19.40 10.11
CA SER A 541 -0.92 -20.12 9.45
C SER A 541 0.28 -19.21 9.16
N SER A 542 0.03 -18.03 8.60
CA SER A 542 1.10 -17.07 8.28
C SER A 542 1.90 -16.69 9.51
N MET A 543 1.24 -16.60 10.69
CA MET A 543 1.81 -16.24 11.99
C MET A 543 2.36 -17.38 12.81
N ASN A 544 2.37 -18.61 12.27
CA ASN A 544 2.67 -19.82 13.05
C ASN A 544 1.91 -19.82 14.39
N LYS A 545 0.63 -19.39 14.35
CA LYS A 545 -0.18 -19.20 15.55
C LYS A 545 -0.86 -20.51 15.90
N LYS A 546 -0.80 -20.88 17.18
CA LYS A 546 -1.54 -22.02 17.69
C LYS A 546 -3.01 -21.66 17.85
N VAL A 547 -3.89 -22.48 17.26
CA VAL A 547 -5.32 -22.21 17.23
C VAL A 547 -6.14 -23.33 17.85
N ILE A 548 -7.19 -22.95 18.59
CA ILE A 548 -8.30 -23.83 18.94
C ILE A 548 -9.46 -23.47 18.01
N TRP A 549 -9.79 -24.36 17.08
CA TRP A 549 -10.95 -24.18 16.20
C TRP A 549 -12.25 -24.43 16.97
N LEU A 550 -13.14 -23.46 16.93
CA LEU A 550 -14.47 -23.51 17.51
C LEU A 550 -15.38 -24.45 16.71
N PRO A 551 -16.49 -24.93 17.32
CA PRO A 551 -17.53 -25.65 16.60
C PRO A 551 -17.95 -24.87 15.33
N PRO A 552 -18.01 -25.52 14.17
CA PRO A 552 -18.36 -24.85 12.92
C PRO A 552 -19.71 -24.14 13.01
N ALA A 553 -19.73 -22.87 12.64
CA ALA A 553 -20.95 -22.07 12.53
C ALA A 553 -21.65 -22.28 11.17
N ASN A 554 -20.95 -22.88 10.21
CA ASN A 554 -21.50 -23.26 8.91
C ASN A 554 -20.80 -24.51 8.36
N ASP A 555 -21.28 -24.99 7.21
CA ASP A 555 -20.81 -26.20 6.55
C ASP A 555 -19.38 -26.06 6.00
N SER A 556 -19.04 -24.95 5.34
CA SER A 556 -17.68 -24.73 4.81
C SER A 556 -16.61 -24.73 5.92
N GLN A 557 -16.93 -24.17 7.09
CA GLN A 557 -16.08 -24.23 8.28
C GLN A 557 -15.83 -25.66 8.76
N GLY A 558 -16.85 -26.52 8.72
CA GLY A 558 -16.71 -27.92 9.09
C GLY A 558 -15.86 -28.70 8.09
N GLN A 559 -16.08 -28.49 6.79
CA GLN A 559 -15.25 -29.08 5.73
C GLN A 559 -13.79 -28.63 5.83
N GLN A 560 -13.53 -27.35 6.11
CA GLN A 560 -12.20 -26.81 6.34
C GLN A 560 -11.45 -27.54 7.46
N VAL A 561 -12.10 -27.78 8.61
CA VAL A 561 -11.47 -28.53 9.72
C VAL A 561 -11.17 -29.97 9.32
N LYS A 562 -12.07 -30.63 8.58
CA LYS A 562 -11.83 -32.00 8.07
C LYS A 562 -10.63 -32.06 7.12
N LEU A 563 -10.54 -31.12 6.18
CA LEU A 563 -9.40 -31.04 5.25
C LEU A 563 -8.08 -30.77 5.99
N LEU A 564 -8.08 -29.84 6.96
CA LEU A 564 -6.89 -29.60 7.79
C LEU A 564 -6.48 -30.85 8.56
N GLN A 565 -7.44 -31.61 9.10
CA GLN A 565 -7.19 -32.86 9.80
C GLN A 565 -6.59 -33.92 8.88
N GLU A 566 -7.17 -34.13 7.70
CA GLU A 566 -6.70 -35.09 6.69
C GLU A 566 -5.25 -34.82 6.25
N HIS A 567 -4.87 -33.54 6.19
CA HIS A 567 -3.53 -33.11 5.82
C HIS A 567 -2.56 -32.93 6.99
N ASN A 568 -2.95 -33.28 8.22
CA ASN A 568 -2.15 -33.09 9.44
C ASN A 568 -1.68 -31.64 9.65
N MET A 569 -2.57 -30.68 9.37
CA MET A 569 -2.38 -29.23 9.51
C MET A 569 -3.34 -28.64 10.55
N LEU A 570 -3.69 -29.43 11.59
CA LEU A 570 -4.65 -29.05 12.61
C LEU A 570 -3.98 -29.06 14.00
N ASP A 571 -4.08 -27.94 14.73
CA ASP A 571 -3.55 -27.79 16.08
C ASP A 571 -4.48 -28.42 17.13
N ALA A 572 -5.70 -27.86 17.22
CA ALA A 572 -6.80 -28.35 18.03
C ALA A 572 -8.13 -27.89 17.42
N SER A 573 -9.17 -28.71 17.55
CA SER A 573 -10.54 -28.36 17.14
C SER A 573 -11.55 -28.91 18.11
N ILE A 574 -12.72 -28.27 18.17
CA ILE A 574 -13.89 -28.74 18.88
C ILE A 574 -15.01 -28.86 17.86
N ASP A 575 -15.58 -30.06 17.72
CA ASP A 575 -16.74 -30.34 16.87
C ASP A 575 -18.04 -30.38 17.68
N TRP A 576 -19.18 -30.29 17.00
CA TRP A 576 -20.49 -30.50 17.62
C TRP A 576 -20.62 -31.89 18.25
N SER A 577 -19.99 -32.92 17.68
CA SER A 577 -19.98 -34.27 18.28
C SER A 577 -19.21 -34.36 19.60
N ASP A 578 -18.24 -33.47 19.84
CA ASP A 578 -17.47 -33.47 21.10
C ASP A 578 -18.30 -32.90 22.27
N ILE A 579 -19.27 -32.04 21.95
CA ILE A 579 -20.19 -31.43 22.91
C ILE A 579 -21.39 -32.33 23.16
N PHE A 580 -21.89 -33.00 22.12
CA PHE A 580 -23.08 -33.84 22.14
C PHE A 580 -22.69 -35.31 21.86
N GLU A 581 -22.00 -35.93 22.83
CA GLU A 581 -21.34 -37.25 22.67
C GLU A 581 -22.30 -38.39 22.29
N ASP A 582 -23.58 -38.30 22.65
CA ASP A 582 -24.59 -39.33 22.37
C ASP A 582 -25.23 -39.21 20.97
N GLU A 583 -24.76 -38.29 20.13
CA GLU A 583 -25.37 -37.97 18.85
C GLU A 583 -24.46 -38.23 17.66
N MET A 584 -25.09 -38.48 16.52
CA MET A 584 -24.37 -38.60 15.26
C MET A 584 -23.65 -37.29 14.93
N PRO A 585 -22.38 -37.36 14.48
CA PRO A 585 -21.66 -36.20 13.96
C PRO A 585 -22.41 -35.56 12.79
N ILE A 586 -22.24 -34.25 12.63
CA ILE A 586 -22.77 -33.54 11.47
C ILE A 586 -21.92 -33.90 10.25
N ASP A 587 -22.56 -34.33 9.17
CA ASP A 587 -21.91 -34.47 7.87
C ASP A 587 -21.88 -33.11 7.17
N TYR A 588 -20.72 -32.44 7.24
CA TYR A 588 -20.55 -31.12 6.64
C TYR A 588 -20.49 -31.13 5.11
N PHE A 589 -20.44 -32.30 4.46
CA PHE A 589 -20.46 -32.44 3.00
C PHE A 589 -21.88 -32.66 2.43
N ASP A 590 -22.89 -32.74 3.31
CA ASP A 590 -24.30 -32.83 2.93
C ASP A 590 -24.80 -31.51 2.30
N GLU A 591 -26.08 -31.42 1.95
CA GLU A 591 -26.67 -30.18 1.41
C GLU A 591 -26.62 -29.04 2.44
N GLN A 592 -26.16 -27.86 2.01
CA GLN A 592 -25.86 -26.71 2.88
C GLN A 592 -27.04 -26.36 3.81
N GLU A 593 -28.26 -26.26 3.28
CA GLU A 593 -29.46 -25.94 4.08
C GLU A 593 -29.70 -26.99 5.19
N LYS A 594 -29.47 -28.27 4.89
CA LYS A 594 -29.63 -29.35 5.87
C LYS A 594 -28.57 -29.26 6.97
N VAL A 595 -27.31 -28.99 6.60
CA VAL A 595 -26.21 -28.82 7.55
C VAL A 595 -26.47 -27.61 8.46
N LEU A 596 -26.83 -26.46 7.88
CA LEU A 596 -27.06 -25.22 8.65
C LEU A 596 -28.27 -25.34 9.57
N LYS A 597 -29.31 -26.08 9.18
CA LYS A 597 -30.42 -26.41 10.06
C LYS A 597 -29.99 -27.26 11.26
N GLU A 598 -29.11 -28.24 11.05
CA GLU A 598 -28.58 -29.05 12.14
C GLU A 598 -27.68 -28.23 13.06
N VAL A 599 -26.79 -27.40 12.52
CA VAL A 599 -25.96 -26.45 13.29
C VAL A 599 -26.85 -25.53 14.13
N ALA A 600 -27.90 -24.93 13.56
CA ALA A 600 -28.85 -24.09 14.30
C ALA A 600 -29.56 -24.86 15.43
N ASN A 601 -29.96 -26.11 15.19
CA ASN A 601 -30.55 -26.97 16.23
C ASN A 601 -29.56 -27.21 17.39
N ARG A 602 -28.27 -27.46 17.08
CA ARG A 602 -27.23 -27.66 18.10
C ARG A 602 -26.95 -26.38 18.88
N ILE A 603 -26.90 -25.23 18.23
CA ILE A 603 -26.81 -23.91 18.89
C ILE A 603 -27.97 -23.72 19.85
N HIS A 604 -29.20 -23.96 19.39
CA HIS A 604 -30.40 -23.79 20.21
C HIS A 604 -30.37 -24.68 21.46
N ARG A 605 -29.95 -25.93 21.32
CA ARG A 605 -29.84 -26.87 22.44
C ARG A 605 -28.70 -26.51 23.39
N LEU A 606 -27.55 -26.10 22.85
CA LEU A 606 -26.43 -25.60 23.63
C LEU A 606 -26.86 -24.37 24.45
N SER A 607 -27.66 -23.46 23.88
CA SER A 607 -28.17 -22.28 24.59
C SER A 607 -29.04 -22.58 25.81
N LYS A 608 -29.63 -23.77 25.85
CA LYS A 608 -30.56 -24.21 26.90
C LYS A 608 -29.96 -25.22 27.89
N SER A 609 -28.76 -25.72 27.63
CA SER A 609 -28.14 -26.78 28.43
C SER A 609 -26.87 -26.29 29.11
N ILE A 610 -26.96 -26.03 30.41
CA ILE A 610 -25.79 -25.69 31.24
C ILE A 610 -24.74 -26.78 31.15
N HIS A 611 -25.16 -28.06 31.16
CA HIS A 611 -24.25 -29.19 31.04
C HIS A 611 -23.42 -29.16 29.74
N HIS A 612 -24.04 -28.89 28.59
CA HIS A 612 -23.31 -28.80 27.32
C HIS A 612 -22.43 -27.54 27.24
N GLN A 613 -22.83 -26.43 27.88
CA GLN A 613 -21.99 -25.24 27.99
C GLN A 613 -20.74 -25.49 28.86
N GLU A 614 -20.90 -26.18 29.98
CA GLU A 614 -19.78 -26.65 30.83
C GLU A 614 -18.86 -27.59 30.06
N LYS A 615 -19.43 -28.49 29.23
CA LYS A 615 -18.65 -29.35 28.36
C LYS A 615 -17.82 -28.56 27.35
N LEU A 616 -18.40 -27.54 26.69
CA LEU A 616 -17.64 -26.65 25.80
C LEU A 616 -16.49 -25.93 26.53
N ILE A 617 -16.73 -25.45 27.75
CA ILE A 617 -15.67 -24.81 28.57
C ILE A 617 -14.53 -25.81 28.84
N GLN A 618 -14.86 -27.03 29.24
CA GLN A 618 -13.86 -28.09 29.49
C GLN A 618 -13.06 -28.43 28.22
N LEU A 619 -13.72 -28.53 27.07
CA LEU A 619 -13.06 -28.81 25.80
C LEU A 619 -12.07 -27.69 25.41
N ILE A 620 -12.43 -26.42 25.61
CA ILE A 620 -11.52 -25.29 25.37
C ILE A 620 -10.31 -25.36 26.31
N GLN A 621 -10.51 -25.66 27.60
CA GLN A 621 -9.42 -25.80 28.57
C GLN A 621 -8.47 -26.96 28.22
N LEU A 622 -9.03 -28.11 27.84
CA LEU A 622 -8.25 -29.28 27.42
C LEU A 622 -7.43 -28.99 26.16
N ALA A 623 -8.03 -28.33 25.17
CA ALA A 623 -7.35 -27.92 23.97
C ALA A 623 -6.21 -26.93 24.28
N GLN A 624 -6.48 -25.91 25.09
CA GLN A 624 -5.47 -24.94 25.52
C GLN A 624 -4.27 -25.61 26.21
N HIS A 625 -4.53 -26.54 27.13
CA HIS A 625 -3.46 -27.27 27.82
C HIS A 625 -2.66 -28.19 26.88
N SER A 626 -3.31 -28.75 25.85
CA SER A 626 -2.63 -29.53 24.81
C SER A 626 -1.68 -28.65 24.00
N LEU A 627 -2.12 -27.45 23.60
CA LEU A 627 -1.32 -26.51 22.81
C LEU A 627 -0.08 -25.99 23.55
N GLN A 628 -0.12 -25.90 24.89
CA GLN A 628 1.06 -25.54 25.70
C GLN A 628 2.23 -26.52 25.54
N LYS A 629 1.96 -27.78 25.19
CA LYS A 629 2.97 -28.83 25.02
C LYS A 629 3.57 -28.87 23.63
N GLN A 630 2.97 -28.19 22.66
CA GLN A 630 3.47 -28.10 21.30
C GLN A 630 4.54 -27.02 21.21
N GLU A 631 5.59 -27.20 20.42
CA GLU A 631 6.58 -26.13 20.20
C GLU A 631 6.12 -25.18 19.08
N GLU A 632 5.57 -25.74 18.00
CA GLU A 632 5.13 -25.03 16.79
C GLU A 632 3.69 -25.38 16.43
N SER A 633 3.03 -24.52 15.63
CA SER A 633 1.71 -24.81 15.08
C SER A 633 1.81 -25.73 13.87
N ALA A 634 0.92 -26.72 13.79
CA ALA A 634 0.73 -27.56 12.63
C ALA A 634 0.26 -26.76 11.39
N LEU A 635 -0.34 -25.59 11.59
CA LEU A 635 -0.78 -24.69 10.52
C LEU A 635 0.40 -24.05 9.77
N ALA A 636 1.61 -23.99 10.32
CA ALA A 636 2.75 -23.35 9.67
C ALA A 636 3.05 -23.91 8.27
N LYS A 637 2.71 -25.19 8.04
CA LYS A 637 2.86 -25.86 6.73
C LYS A 637 1.96 -25.30 5.66
N LEU A 638 0.83 -24.70 6.03
CA LEU A 638 -0.21 -24.27 5.11
C LEU A 638 0.22 -23.04 4.30
N ALA A 639 0.76 -22.01 4.96
CA ALA A 639 1.38 -20.85 4.28
C ALA A 639 2.59 -21.24 3.42
N GLN A 640 3.37 -22.25 3.84
CA GLN A 640 4.46 -22.80 3.02
C GLN A 640 3.96 -23.52 1.77
N THR A 641 2.79 -24.18 1.86
CA THR A 641 2.23 -24.99 0.78
C THR A 641 1.54 -24.12 -0.28
N PHE A 642 0.69 -23.20 0.15
CA PHE A 642 -0.18 -22.42 -0.76
C PHE A 642 0.35 -21.00 -1.01
N GLY A 643 1.41 -20.59 -0.31
CA GLY A 643 1.93 -19.24 -0.38
C GLY A 643 1.03 -18.21 0.33
N ILE A 644 1.50 -16.97 0.26
CA ILE A 644 0.84 -15.77 0.79
C ILE A 644 0.87 -14.68 -0.28
N GLN A 645 0.29 -13.51 -0.02
CA GLN A 645 0.20 -12.37 -0.96
C GLN A 645 -0.77 -12.55 -2.14
N GLY A 646 -1.77 -13.41 -2.00
CA GLY A 646 -2.82 -13.60 -3.00
C GLY A 646 -3.55 -12.31 -3.36
N GLY A 647 -3.70 -11.35 -2.42
CA GLY A 647 -4.36 -10.07 -2.70
C GLY A 647 -3.62 -9.23 -3.74
N LYS A 648 -2.29 -9.16 -3.63
CA LYS A 648 -1.43 -8.49 -4.62
C LYS A 648 -1.49 -9.22 -5.97
N GLN A 649 -1.30 -10.53 -5.96
CA GLN A 649 -1.29 -11.33 -7.20
C GLN A 649 -2.64 -11.31 -7.93
N ALA A 650 -3.76 -11.34 -7.19
CA ALA A 650 -5.09 -11.18 -7.74
C ALA A 650 -5.24 -9.82 -8.42
N ALA A 651 -4.88 -8.73 -7.73
CA ALA A 651 -4.96 -7.39 -8.29
C ALA A 651 -4.08 -7.22 -9.54
N GLU A 652 -2.84 -7.74 -9.51
CA GLU A 652 -1.93 -7.70 -10.66
C GLU A 652 -2.49 -8.47 -11.86
N SER A 653 -3.00 -9.68 -11.64
CA SER A 653 -3.62 -10.50 -12.69
C SER A 653 -4.86 -9.81 -13.28
N ILE A 654 -5.68 -9.21 -12.43
CA ILE A 654 -6.87 -8.44 -12.84
C ILE A 654 -6.46 -7.25 -13.70
N LEU A 655 -5.51 -6.43 -13.24
CA LEU A 655 -5.07 -5.24 -13.96
C LEU A 655 -4.41 -5.60 -15.30
N GLN A 656 -3.57 -6.63 -15.31
CA GLN A 656 -2.98 -7.13 -16.54
C GLN A 656 -4.09 -7.53 -17.52
N TRP A 657 -5.01 -8.40 -17.10
CA TRP A 657 -6.08 -8.90 -17.94
C TRP A 657 -6.97 -7.77 -18.49
N VAL A 658 -7.36 -6.81 -17.64
CA VAL A 658 -8.15 -5.65 -18.05
C VAL A 658 -7.37 -4.83 -19.08
N SER A 659 -6.09 -4.54 -18.83
CA SER A 659 -5.27 -3.72 -19.75
C SER A 659 -5.13 -4.36 -21.14
N GLU A 660 -5.02 -5.68 -21.22
CA GLU A 660 -4.88 -6.42 -22.47
C GLU A 660 -6.20 -6.53 -23.25
N ASN A 661 -7.34 -6.47 -22.56
CA ASN A 661 -8.66 -6.69 -23.16
C ASN A 661 -9.50 -5.42 -23.33
N SER A 662 -9.20 -4.31 -22.64
CA SER A 662 -9.85 -3.01 -22.85
C SER A 662 -9.68 -2.48 -24.29
N PHE A 663 -8.58 -2.82 -24.98
CA PHE A 663 -8.35 -2.44 -26.38
C PHE A 663 -9.29 -3.14 -27.38
N LYS A 664 -9.82 -4.33 -27.04
CA LYS A 664 -10.67 -5.11 -27.96
C LYS A 664 -12.11 -4.58 -28.03
N GLN A 665 -12.61 -3.99 -26.93
CA GLN A 665 -13.98 -3.47 -26.89
C GLN A 665 -14.12 -2.09 -27.55
N GLY A 666 -13.07 -1.25 -27.54
CA GLY A 666 -13.08 0.08 -28.15
C GLY A 666 -13.15 0.11 -29.69
N VAL A 667 -12.84 -1.00 -30.37
CA VAL A 667 -12.82 -1.08 -31.84
C VAL A 667 -14.22 -1.32 -32.45
N HIS A 668 -15.19 -1.78 -31.66
CA HIS A 668 -16.53 -2.07 -32.18
C HIS A 668 -17.52 -0.89 -32.20
N LEU A 669 -17.13 0.29 -31.71
CA LEU A 669 -18.03 1.46 -31.64
C LEU A 669 -17.82 2.53 -32.72
N TYR A 670 -16.83 2.38 -33.61
CA TYR A 670 -16.57 3.35 -34.69
C TYR A 670 -16.81 2.87 -36.12
N ASP A 671 -17.19 1.62 -36.34
CA ASP A 671 -17.38 1.09 -37.70
C ASP A 671 -18.79 0.54 -37.90
N GLN A 672 -19.75 1.45 -38.07
CA GLN A 672 -21.01 1.29 -38.84
C GLN A 672 -21.92 2.50 -38.66
N LYS A 673 -21.58 3.64 -39.31
CA LYS A 673 -22.56 4.62 -39.83
C LYS A 673 -21.85 5.78 -40.55
N SER A 674 -21.35 5.52 -41.76
CA SER A 674 -21.36 6.47 -42.88
C SER A 674 -20.61 5.90 -44.10
N ILE A 675 -21.31 5.09 -44.91
CA ILE A 675 -21.29 5.15 -46.38
C ILE A 675 -22.74 5.05 -46.84
#